data_AF-A0A4R8R1B6-F1
#
_entry.id   AF-A0A4R8R1B6-F1
#
_cell.length_a   1.000
_cell.length_b   1.000
_cell.length_c   1.000
_cell.angle_alpha   90.00
_cell.angle_beta   90.00
_cell.angle_gamma   90.00
#
_symmetry.space_group_name_H-M   'P 1'
#
loop_
_entity.id
_entity.type
_entity.pdbx_description
1 polymer ?
#
loop_
_entity_poly.entity_id
_entity_poly.type
_entity_poly.pdbx_seq_one_letter_code
_entity_poly.pdbx_strand_id
1 'polypeptide(L)'
;MQQAGAEPWHRTNRGWVPTENKPGKGEDFFLPAVDFDVCIIEAQALKIREWYCRGANGHFGHETTYDEDGNTRGLNTWALFRIKLTNKYHPGYEWFKLNVFTHWSKATRQTVLVVFDLRPPTSSCIERVPTGESDPLFVVPDEQSYINPYWIYIRILEKVVTLQDAAVWSVRDIVRRTEKERDHDAEQERQASIKSKPAPDYRHLHETARHAIHVSETLALAVKAAGRILAQHDTFKADSGNALPDAAWRKAWQHTNGRLRFFEGMISSLLERSDSNKARLFNEIGLAFNMVSQFDSGISVDISRATQKDSEAMKTVAFLTLLFLPATPSHFGSVMLDVGKPRQAMSLSSGDHATGSRRTWDEANQHNEQAGPNAKRQRIDDADQTSYSGKAPSPRTRLDYKDYTVGWVSALPLEMRAAKAMLDNIHEPLAKSPKDSNTYVFGDMCGHNVVIACLPSGQYGIAKAAIVANNMQWSFPCLAIRLMVGIGGGAPGRVDVRLGDVVVSHPEGPRTGVVQYDFAESAPKRAQSERWAAFLKALKFDQIDNRHSNIKMAHAKTCQWLAKHSDYSNWLKTNEFINHHGILWISGKPGAGKSTIMKFAFARANRKAAKNAAVLSFFFNARGEALEKTTEGMHRSLLLQLLEKLPELQTILDKAHSHVASAHASGSRDVTHLRNLFSTAVSNLGERQVTCFIDALDECAEDEVRQMLDFYEDLGQCAAQNNISFYVCFSSRHYPHMSVQYGLRLTLEDQVGHTQDLQEYVCNKLKTGTKKQSEDITASILEKASGVFMWVVLVVDILNKEFDRGRIFAVQKRLSEIPPGLSELFMNILTRDSDNLDDLLLSVQWILFSKRPLNRREYYFALTAGLEPVSLGEWDPEETPEDSMDRFVLSSSKGLAEMTKSKEPTIQFIHESVRDFLLKDKGLKSF
;
A
#
# COMPACT_ATOMS: atom_id res chain seq x y z
N MET A 1 22.62 23.38 -42.53
CA MET A 1 24.00 23.32 -41.99
C MET A 1 24.95 23.29 -43.17
N GLN A 2 25.99 24.12 -43.18
CA GLN A 2 27.15 24.00 -44.08
C GLN A 2 28.40 23.82 -43.20
N GLN A 3 29.46 23.25 -43.78
CA GLN A 3 30.70 22.87 -43.07
C GLN A 3 30.50 21.89 -41.91
N ALA A 4 30.08 20.67 -42.26
CA ALA A 4 30.78 19.47 -41.84
C ALA A 4 31.37 18.83 -43.11
N GLY A 5 32.51 18.14 -43.00
CA GLY A 5 33.17 17.54 -44.17
C GLY A 5 32.33 16.41 -44.76
N ALA A 6 31.98 16.52 -46.04
CA ALA A 6 31.36 15.42 -46.79
C ALA A 6 32.45 14.67 -47.56
N GLU A 7 32.63 13.38 -47.28
CA GLU A 7 33.37 12.51 -48.20
C GLU A 7 32.53 12.28 -49.47
N PRO A 8 33.14 12.25 -50.67
CA PRO A 8 32.41 12.29 -51.93
C PRO A 8 31.83 10.92 -52.32
N TRP A 9 30.59 10.66 -51.94
CA TRP A 9 29.80 9.55 -52.48
C TRP A 9 29.56 9.75 -53.98
N HIS A 10 29.66 8.67 -54.77
CA HIS A 10 29.37 8.71 -56.21
C HIS A 10 28.23 7.75 -56.58
N ARG A 11 27.40 8.16 -57.54
CA ARG A 11 26.22 7.40 -57.96
C ARG A 11 26.58 6.45 -59.11
N THR A 12 26.23 5.18 -58.95
CA THR A 12 26.38 4.13 -59.97
C THR A 12 25.01 3.57 -60.36
N ASN A 13 24.94 2.78 -61.43
CA ASN A 13 23.72 2.07 -61.86
C ASN A 13 23.28 0.94 -60.89
N ARG A 14 23.89 0.83 -59.70
CA ARG A 14 23.49 -0.08 -58.60
C ARG A 14 23.31 0.62 -57.24
N GLY A 15 23.44 1.95 -57.19
CA GLY A 15 23.34 2.73 -55.94
C GLY A 15 24.51 3.70 -55.72
N TRP A 16 24.50 4.38 -54.58
CA TRP A 16 25.58 5.25 -54.13
C TRP A 16 26.70 4.44 -53.46
N VAL A 17 27.95 4.81 -53.73
CA VAL A 17 29.14 4.09 -53.23
C VAL A 17 30.15 5.10 -52.64
N PRO A 18 30.74 4.84 -51.45
CA PRO A 18 31.80 5.68 -50.88
C PRO A 18 33.13 5.46 -51.63
N THR A 19 34.05 6.43 -51.59
CA THR A 19 35.21 6.45 -52.49
C THR A 19 36.38 5.53 -52.14
N GLU A 20 36.56 5.11 -50.88
CA GLU A 20 37.62 4.17 -50.50
C GLU A 20 37.15 3.14 -49.45
N ASN A 21 37.47 1.87 -49.67
CA ASN A 21 37.21 0.78 -48.72
C ASN A 21 38.35 0.64 -47.70
N LYS A 22 38.05 0.76 -46.40
CA LYS A 22 38.94 0.32 -45.31
C LYS A 22 38.29 -0.85 -44.56
N PRO A 23 38.94 -2.03 -44.46
CA PRO A 23 38.33 -3.21 -43.85
C PRO A 23 38.42 -3.14 -42.31
N GLY A 24 37.29 -2.91 -41.61
CA GLY A 24 37.26 -3.05 -40.16
C GLY A 24 36.01 -2.56 -39.43
N LYS A 25 35.11 -3.51 -39.12
CA LYS A 25 33.89 -3.41 -38.27
C LYS A 25 32.70 -2.67 -38.91
N GLY A 26 31.51 -3.26 -38.71
CA GLY A 26 30.23 -2.76 -39.22
C GLY A 26 29.78 -3.50 -40.48
N GLU A 27 28.75 -4.34 -40.36
CA GLU A 27 27.91 -4.69 -41.50
C GLU A 27 26.78 -3.67 -41.53
N ASP A 28 26.93 -2.62 -42.34
CA ASP A 28 25.89 -1.62 -42.50
C ASP A 28 24.72 -2.22 -43.29
N PHE A 29 23.58 -2.40 -42.62
CA PHE A 29 22.36 -2.98 -43.20
C PHE A 29 21.68 -2.01 -44.19
N PHE A 30 22.21 -1.92 -45.41
CA PHE A 30 21.56 -1.22 -46.51
C PHE A 30 20.49 -2.10 -47.18
N LEU A 31 19.32 -1.51 -47.46
CA LEU A 31 18.28 -2.12 -48.29
C LEU A 31 18.74 -2.20 -49.77
N PRO A 32 18.34 -3.25 -50.52
CA PRO A 32 18.63 -3.34 -51.95
C PRO A 32 17.86 -2.25 -52.72
N ALA A 33 18.51 -1.64 -53.70
CA ALA A 33 17.97 -0.50 -54.45
C ALA A 33 16.77 -0.90 -55.34
N VAL A 34 15.60 -0.37 -54.97
CA VAL A 34 14.41 -0.16 -55.80
C VAL A 34 14.01 1.30 -55.56
N ASP A 35 13.51 2.03 -56.57
CA ASP A 35 13.52 3.52 -56.68
C ASP A 35 12.79 4.35 -55.59
N PHE A 36 13.21 4.22 -54.33
CA PHE A 36 12.71 4.91 -53.15
C PHE A 36 13.87 5.23 -52.18
N ASP A 37 14.34 6.48 -52.16
CA ASP A 37 15.44 6.94 -51.29
C ASP A 37 15.05 7.00 -49.79
N VAL A 38 14.92 5.85 -49.12
CA VAL A 38 14.82 5.76 -47.66
C VAL A 38 16.22 5.93 -47.06
N CYS A 39 16.67 7.19 -46.98
CA CYS A 39 18.00 7.53 -46.47
C CYS A 39 18.04 7.47 -44.93
N ILE A 40 18.46 6.32 -44.39
CA ILE A 40 18.79 6.14 -42.98
C ILE A 40 20.18 6.73 -42.73
N ILE A 41 20.29 7.74 -41.88
CA ILE A 41 21.56 8.38 -41.52
C ILE A 41 21.78 8.21 -40.02
N GLU A 42 22.85 7.53 -39.61
CA GLU A 42 23.32 7.56 -38.20
C GLU A 42 23.98 8.92 -37.91
N ALA A 43 23.14 9.93 -37.73
CA ALA A 43 23.61 11.30 -37.52
C ALA A 43 24.11 11.50 -36.08
N GLN A 44 25.40 11.84 -35.93
CA GLN A 44 25.93 12.37 -34.66
C GLN A 44 25.20 13.67 -34.30
N ALA A 45 24.16 13.55 -33.48
CA ALA A 45 23.16 14.60 -33.30
C ALA A 45 23.72 15.78 -32.48
N LEU A 46 24.01 16.89 -33.16
CA LEU A 46 24.50 18.13 -32.52
C LEU A 46 23.69 19.40 -32.86
N LYS A 47 22.82 19.40 -33.89
CA LYS A 47 22.09 20.61 -34.35
C LYS A 47 20.63 20.40 -34.80
N ILE A 48 19.96 19.34 -34.36
CA ILE A 48 18.47 19.28 -34.41
C ILE A 48 17.93 19.94 -33.14
N ARG A 49 16.91 20.79 -33.29
CA ARG A 49 16.48 21.75 -32.26
C ARG A 49 15.92 21.09 -31.00
N GLU A 50 16.16 21.80 -29.90
CA GLU A 50 15.63 21.60 -28.53
C GLU A 50 16.11 20.39 -27.72
N TRP A 51 16.63 20.73 -26.53
CA TRP A 51 17.17 19.83 -25.52
C TRP A 51 16.07 18.91 -24.91
N TYR A 52 14.84 19.41 -24.83
CA TYR A 52 13.68 18.74 -24.22
C TYR A 52 13.36 17.38 -24.86
N CYS A 53 13.54 17.23 -26.17
CA CYS A 53 13.20 16.01 -26.91
C CYS A 53 14.09 14.80 -26.57
N ARG A 54 15.30 15.02 -26.02
CA ARG A 54 16.20 13.90 -25.62
C ARG A 54 15.77 13.23 -24.32
N GLY A 55 15.08 13.96 -23.44
CA GLY A 55 14.70 13.51 -22.10
C GLY A 55 13.41 12.69 -22.07
N ALA A 56 12.37 13.17 -22.74
CA ALA A 56 10.97 12.75 -22.53
C ALA A 56 10.57 11.46 -23.28
N ASN A 57 10.63 10.31 -22.60
CA ASN A 57 10.10 9.04 -23.11
C ASN A 57 8.57 9.10 -23.30
N GLY A 58 8.04 8.45 -24.34
CA GLY A 58 6.60 8.48 -24.67
C GLY A 58 6.11 9.82 -25.22
N HIS A 59 7.02 10.72 -25.59
CA HIS A 59 6.67 11.92 -26.34
C HIS A 59 6.42 11.58 -27.81
N PHE A 60 5.38 12.19 -28.37
CA PHE A 60 5.15 12.34 -29.81
C PHE A 60 4.83 13.82 -30.07
N GLY A 61 5.43 14.37 -31.12
CA GLY A 61 5.20 15.72 -31.61
C GLY A 61 5.24 15.79 -33.14
N HIS A 62 4.70 16.87 -33.69
CA HIS A 62 4.60 17.10 -35.13
C HIS A 62 4.73 18.59 -35.44
N GLU A 63 5.10 18.91 -36.68
CA GLU A 63 5.14 20.26 -37.23
C GLU A 63 4.75 20.17 -38.71
N THR A 64 3.64 20.81 -39.09
CA THR A 64 3.20 20.89 -40.49
C THR A 64 3.89 22.07 -41.16
N THR A 65 4.55 21.81 -42.30
CA THR A 65 5.09 22.86 -43.17
C THR A 65 4.08 23.18 -44.27
N TYR A 66 3.96 24.46 -44.62
CA TYR A 66 3.01 24.97 -45.59
C TYR A 66 3.72 25.63 -46.79
N ASP A 67 3.02 25.79 -47.91
CA ASP A 67 3.43 26.62 -49.04
C ASP A 67 2.86 28.05 -48.92
N GLU A 68 3.19 28.91 -49.89
CA GLU A 68 2.80 30.34 -49.88
C GLU A 68 1.29 30.54 -50.02
N ASP A 69 0.59 29.57 -50.61
CA ASP A 69 -0.87 29.50 -50.69
C ASP A 69 -1.54 28.91 -49.42
N GLY A 70 -0.74 28.56 -48.40
CA GLY A 70 -1.22 28.00 -47.13
C GLY A 70 -1.62 26.53 -47.17
N ASN A 71 -1.32 25.79 -48.25
CA ASN A 71 -1.54 24.35 -48.29
C ASN A 71 -0.40 23.60 -47.58
N THR A 72 -0.69 22.45 -46.97
CA THR A 72 0.38 21.58 -46.44
C THR A 72 1.36 21.23 -47.55
N ARG A 73 2.65 21.54 -47.36
CA ARG A 73 3.80 21.21 -48.22
C ARG A 73 4.46 19.89 -47.80
N GLY A 74 4.49 19.64 -46.49
CA GLY A 74 5.06 18.44 -45.89
C GLY A 74 4.89 18.40 -44.38
N LEU A 75 5.17 17.26 -43.75
CA LEU A 75 4.98 17.03 -42.31
C LEU A 75 6.28 16.54 -41.67
N ASN A 76 6.73 17.25 -40.63
CA ASN A 76 7.76 16.80 -39.71
C ASN A 76 7.09 16.09 -38.52
N THR A 77 7.67 14.99 -38.03
CA THR A 77 7.25 14.34 -36.78
C THR A 77 8.44 13.82 -35.98
N TRP A 78 8.27 13.64 -34.68
CA TRP A 78 9.28 13.02 -33.81
C TRP A 78 8.64 12.19 -32.69
N ALA A 79 9.28 11.08 -32.34
CA ALA A 79 8.85 10.21 -31.25
C ALA A 79 10.03 9.52 -30.54
N LEU A 80 9.87 9.26 -29.24
CA LEU A 80 10.84 8.51 -28.44
C LEU A 80 10.18 7.35 -27.70
N PHE A 81 10.59 6.13 -28.03
CA PHE A 81 10.22 4.90 -27.32
C PHE A 81 11.48 4.27 -26.69
N ARG A 82 11.57 4.30 -25.35
CA ARG A 82 12.54 3.51 -24.59
C ARG A 82 11.89 2.22 -24.12
N ILE A 83 12.60 1.10 -24.23
CA ILE A 83 12.12 -0.25 -23.86
C ILE A 83 13.21 -0.90 -23.00
N LYS A 84 12.83 -1.42 -21.83
CA LYS A 84 13.75 -2.14 -20.93
C LYS A 84 13.65 -3.65 -21.19
N LEU A 85 14.62 -4.20 -21.89
CA LEU A 85 14.75 -5.65 -22.09
C LEU A 85 15.52 -6.25 -20.91
N THR A 86 15.18 -7.47 -20.51
CA THR A 86 15.94 -8.24 -19.51
C THR A 86 16.44 -9.53 -20.14
N ASN A 87 17.68 -9.93 -19.83
CA ASN A 87 18.21 -11.19 -20.34
C ASN A 87 17.96 -12.36 -19.36
N LYS A 88 18.41 -13.57 -19.72
CA LYS A 88 18.37 -14.75 -18.83
C LYS A 88 19.28 -14.64 -17.60
N TYR A 89 20.30 -13.78 -17.62
CA TYR A 89 21.39 -13.72 -16.65
C TYR A 89 21.17 -12.58 -15.65
N HIS A 90 20.24 -12.77 -14.71
CA HIS A 90 19.92 -11.77 -13.69
C HIS A 90 21.17 -11.32 -12.90
N PRO A 91 21.41 -10.00 -12.69
CA PRO A 91 20.55 -8.85 -12.96
C PRO A 91 20.85 -8.12 -14.29
N GLY A 92 21.03 -8.85 -15.40
CA GLY A 92 21.31 -8.29 -16.72
C GLY A 92 20.08 -7.66 -17.40
N TYR A 93 20.25 -6.43 -17.88
CA TYR A 93 19.23 -5.70 -18.65
C TYR A 93 19.84 -4.74 -19.66
N GLU A 94 19.02 -4.34 -20.62
CA GLU A 94 19.41 -3.46 -21.70
C GLU A 94 18.30 -2.44 -22.00
N TRP A 95 18.69 -1.21 -22.34
CA TRP A 95 17.77 -0.14 -22.69
C TRP A 95 17.82 0.10 -24.20
N PHE A 96 16.89 -0.51 -24.93
CA PHE A 96 16.67 -0.16 -26.33
C PHE A 96 16.01 1.23 -26.41
N LYS A 97 16.47 2.06 -27.35
CA LYS A 97 16.01 3.45 -27.54
C LYS A 97 15.68 3.66 -29.01
N LEU A 98 14.39 3.65 -29.35
CA LEU A 98 13.91 4.03 -30.67
C LEU A 98 13.56 5.52 -30.64
N ASN A 99 14.55 6.35 -30.96
CA ASN A 99 14.38 7.79 -31.15
C ASN A 99 14.27 8.06 -32.65
N VAL A 100 13.13 8.59 -33.10
CA VAL A 100 12.84 8.77 -34.53
C VAL A 100 12.42 10.20 -34.84
N PHE A 101 12.91 10.71 -35.96
CA PHE A 101 12.40 11.91 -36.64
C PHE A 101 11.98 11.51 -38.06
N THR A 102 10.84 11.98 -38.53
CA THR A 102 10.38 11.73 -39.91
C THR A 102 10.05 13.05 -40.62
N HIS A 103 10.29 13.10 -41.92
CA HIS A 103 9.86 14.18 -42.80
C HIS A 103 9.15 13.58 -44.02
N TRP A 104 7.86 13.88 -44.20
CA TRP A 104 7.08 13.51 -45.38
C TRP A 104 6.85 14.70 -46.31
N SER A 105 7.15 14.53 -47.59
CA SER A 105 6.95 15.52 -48.65
C SER A 105 5.65 15.24 -49.41
N LYS A 106 4.71 16.18 -49.45
CA LYS A 106 3.46 16.01 -50.22
C LYS A 106 3.71 15.97 -51.73
N ALA A 107 4.69 16.74 -52.20
CA ALA A 107 5.00 16.88 -53.63
C ALA A 107 5.62 15.62 -54.23
N THR A 108 6.49 14.93 -53.49
CA THR A 108 7.16 13.70 -53.95
C THR A 108 6.60 12.41 -53.33
N ARG A 109 5.72 12.51 -52.33
CA ARG A 109 5.20 11.41 -51.49
C ARG A 109 6.28 10.62 -50.73
N GLN A 110 7.52 11.10 -50.71
CA GLN A 110 8.64 10.46 -50.03
C GLN A 110 8.58 10.73 -48.52
N THR A 111 8.99 9.74 -47.72
CA THR A 111 9.24 9.89 -46.28
C THR A 111 10.71 9.64 -45.98
N VAL A 112 11.41 10.63 -45.45
CA VAL A 112 12.74 10.48 -44.84
C VAL A 112 12.54 10.02 -43.39
N LEU A 113 13.22 8.95 -42.97
CA LEU A 113 13.26 8.47 -41.60
C LEU A 113 14.68 8.58 -41.05
N VAL A 114 14.86 9.40 -40.03
CA VAL A 114 16.12 9.49 -39.26
C VAL A 114 15.91 8.76 -37.94
N VAL A 115 16.75 7.76 -37.66
CA VAL A 115 16.75 7.02 -36.39
C VAL A 115 18.06 7.33 -35.66
N PHE A 116 17.97 7.76 -34.40
CA PHE A 116 19.14 8.08 -33.59
C PHE A 116 19.48 6.92 -32.65
N ASP A 117 20.77 6.64 -32.47
CA ASP A 117 21.29 5.61 -31.55
C ASP A 117 20.70 4.19 -31.81
N LEU A 118 20.43 3.81 -33.07
CA LEU A 118 19.82 2.54 -33.45
C LEU A 118 20.78 1.35 -33.26
N ARG A 119 20.99 0.96 -32.00
CA ARG A 119 21.77 -0.22 -31.63
C ARG A 119 20.85 -1.44 -31.58
N PRO A 120 21.08 -2.51 -32.35
CA PRO A 120 20.35 -3.75 -32.15
C PRO A 120 20.68 -4.27 -30.73
N PRO A 121 19.66 -4.64 -29.92
CA PRO A 121 19.93 -5.17 -28.59
C PRO A 121 20.79 -6.45 -28.64
N THR A 122 21.44 -6.79 -27.53
CA THR A 122 22.23 -8.02 -27.45
C THR A 122 21.35 -9.27 -27.62
N SER A 123 21.90 -10.33 -28.22
CA SER A 123 21.18 -11.60 -28.46
C SER A 123 20.56 -12.18 -27.18
N SER A 124 21.23 -12.01 -26.03
CA SER A 124 20.73 -12.43 -24.70
C SER A 124 19.44 -11.72 -24.26
N CYS A 125 19.14 -10.55 -24.82
CA CYS A 125 17.93 -9.76 -24.57
C CYS A 125 16.83 -9.97 -25.64
N ILE A 126 17.14 -10.67 -26.74
CA ILE A 126 16.32 -10.74 -27.96
C ILE A 126 15.58 -12.08 -28.11
N GLU A 127 15.83 -13.10 -27.28
CA GLU A 127 15.40 -14.50 -27.43
C GLU A 127 13.90 -14.80 -27.69
N ARG A 128 13.01 -13.79 -27.58
CA ARG A 128 11.57 -13.88 -27.90
C ARG A 128 11.15 -13.16 -29.18
N VAL A 129 12.03 -12.34 -29.76
CA VAL A 129 11.85 -11.73 -31.08
C VAL A 129 12.12 -12.82 -32.13
N PRO A 130 11.30 -12.96 -33.17
CA PRO A 130 11.56 -13.92 -34.25
C PRO A 130 12.94 -13.71 -34.89
N THR A 131 13.78 -14.73 -34.85
CA THR A 131 15.10 -14.72 -35.52
C THR A 131 14.96 -15.27 -36.93
N GLY A 132 15.13 -14.41 -37.94
CA GLY A 132 15.02 -14.75 -39.36
C GLY A 132 13.90 -14.02 -40.12
N GLU A 133 13.02 -13.30 -39.41
CA GLU A 133 12.11 -12.33 -40.04
C GLU A 133 12.83 -10.99 -40.27
N SER A 134 12.50 -10.32 -41.38
CA SER A 134 13.00 -8.96 -41.65
C SER A 134 12.50 -7.97 -40.61
N ASP A 135 13.37 -7.07 -40.14
CA ASP A 135 13.00 -6.03 -39.18
C ASP A 135 11.81 -5.20 -39.71
N PRO A 136 10.70 -5.05 -38.98
CA PRO A 136 9.55 -4.26 -39.41
C PRO A 136 9.89 -2.87 -39.94
N LEU A 137 10.92 -2.20 -39.38
CA LEU A 137 11.38 -0.88 -39.83
C LEU A 137 11.83 -0.85 -41.31
N PHE A 138 12.22 -2.00 -41.87
CA PHE A 138 12.75 -2.13 -43.23
C PHE A 138 11.79 -2.84 -44.20
N VAL A 139 10.57 -3.19 -43.77
CA VAL A 139 9.58 -3.85 -44.64
C VAL A 139 8.77 -2.83 -45.45
N VAL A 140 9.17 -2.63 -46.70
CA VAL A 140 8.53 -1.75 -47.70
C VAL A 140 7.03 -2.09 -47.87
N PRO A 141 6.12 -1.10 -47.87
CA PRO A 141 4.67 -1.30 -48.11
C PRO A 141 4.28 -1.16 -49.59
N ASP A 142 3.01 -1.39 -49.91
CA ASP A 142 2.39 -1.07 -51.20
C ASP A 142 2.48 0.44 -51.50
N GLU A 143 2.81 0.83 -52.74
CA GLU A 143 3.04 2.22 -53.16
C GLU A 143 1.88 3.18 -52.85
N GLN A 144 0.64 2.69 -52.79
CA GLN A 144 -0.54 3.49 -52.49
C GLN A 144 -0.51 3.99 -51.02
N SER A 145 0.30 3.37 -50.17
CA SER A 145 0.46 3.72 -48.75
C SER A 145 1.17 5.06 -48.54
N TYR A 146 2.12 5.41 -49.40
CA TYR A 146 2.95 6.63 -49.30
C TYR A 146 2.15 7.95 -49.39
N ILE A 147 0.90 7.85 -49.83
CA ILE A 147 -0.07 8.95 -49.87
C ILE A 147 -0.42 9.45 -48.45
N ASN A 148 -0.28 8.60 -47.42
CA ASN A 148 -0.56 8.97 -46.03
C ASN A 148 0.74 9.26 -45.26
N PRO A 149 0.98 10.47 -44.72
CA PRO A 149 2.22 10.81 -44.00
C PRO A 149 2.55 9.87 -42.82
N TYR A 150 1.55 9.20 -42.23
CA TYR A 150 1.71 8.34 -41.07
C TYR A 150 2.02 6.87 -41.41
N TRP A 151 2.20 6.51 -42.69
CA TRP A 151 2.43 5.11 -43.09
C TRP A 151 3.61 4.46 -42.34
N ILE A 152 4.69 5.22 -42.08
CA ILE A 152 5.89 4.72 -41.41
C ILE A 152 5.64 4.39 -39.93
N TYR A 153 4.65 5.02 -39.29
CA TYR A 153 4.28 4.71 -37.91
C TYR A 153 3.63 3.34 -37.74
N ILE A 154 3.15 2.72 -38.82
CA ILE A 154 2.77 1.29 -38.83
C ILE A 154 4.00 0.46 -38.44
N ARG A 155 5.15 0.68 -39.10
CA ARG A 155 6.39 -0.09 -38.87
C ARG A 155 7.06 0.23 -37.54
N ILE A 156 7.06 1.51 -37.15
CA ILE A 156 7.60 1.96 -35.85
C ILE A 156 6.82 1.30 -34.70
N LEU A 157 5.49 1.30 -34.75
CA LEU A 157 4.67 0.66 -33.71
C LEU A 157 4.73 -0.88 -33.76
N GLU A 158 4.83 -1.48 -34.96
CA GLU A 158 5.08 -2.92 -35.13
C GLU A 158 6.36 -3.35 -34.40
N LYS A 159 7.48 -2.63 -34.62
CA LYS A 159 8.75 -2.87 -33.92
C LYS A 159 8.66 -2.65 -32.40
N VAL A 160 7.94 -1.61 -31.94
CA VAL A 160 7.72 -1.34 -30.51
C VAL A 160 6.90 -2.44 -29.84
N VAL A 161 5.87 -2.96 -30.52
CA VAL A 161 5.04 -4.08 -30.03
C VAL A 161 5.89 -5.34 -29.85
N THR A 162 6.68 -5.73 -30.86
CA THR A 162 7.54 -6.93 -30.77
C THR A 162 8.51 -6.88 -29.58
N LEU A 163 9.11 -5.70 -29.33
CA LEU A 163 10.07 -5.53 -28.24
C LEU A 163 9.40 -5.39 -26.86
N GLN A 164 8.23 -4.75 -26.78
CA GLN A 164 7.48 -4.66 -25.52
C GLN A 164 6.84 -6.00 -25.12
N ASP A 165 6.36 -6.80 -26.07
CA ASP A 165 5.89 -8.17 -25.78
C ASP A 165 7.05 -9.00 -25.18
N ALA A 166 8.22 -9.02 -25.82
CA ALA A 166 9.41 -9.70 -25.31
C ALA A 166 9.76 -9.29 -23.86
N ALA A 167 9.70 -7.98 -23.54
CA ALA A 167 9.93 -7.44 -22.20
C ALA A 167 8.86 -7.86 -21.17
N VAL A 168 7.58 -7.92 -21.56
CA VAL A 168 6.49 -8.37 -20.67
C VAL A 168 6.60 -9.87 -20.37
N TRP A 169 6.97 -10.69 -21.37
CA TRP A 169 7.17 -12.12 -21.16
C TRP A 169 8.45 -12.46 -20.40
N SER A 170 9.54 -11.69 -20.52
CA SER A 170 10.76 -11.95 -19.76
C SER A 170 10.51 -11.81 -18.24
N VAL A 171 9.79 -10.76 -17.84
CA VAL A 171 9.29 -10.59 -16.46
C VAL A 171 8.38 -11.76 -16.07
N ARG A 172 7.40 -12.14 -16.91
CA ARG A 172 6.48 -13.27 -16.64
C ARG A 172 7.22 -14.57 -16.32
N ASP A 173 8.30 -14.84 -17.05
CA ASP A 173 9.05 -16.09 -16.91
C ASP A 173 9.91 -16.13 -15.65
N ILE A 174 10.45 -15.00 -15.19
CA ILE A 174 11.15 -14.93 -13.91
C ILE A 174 10.15 -15.19 -12.78
N VAL A 175 9.01 -14.49 -12.77
CA VAL A 175 7.91 -14.71 -11.81
C VAL A 175 7.49 -16.19 -11.79
N ARG A 176 7.26 -16.78 -12.96
CA ARG A 176 6.86 -18.19 -13.08
C ARG A 176 7.95 -19.18 -12.69
N ARG A 177 9.23 -18.79 -12.72
CA ARG A 177 10.33 -19.62 -12.20
C ARG A 177 10.29 -19.64 -10.67
N THR A 178 10.20 -18.46 -10.06
CA THR A 178 10.12 -18.33 -8.58
C THR A 178 8.88 -19.00 -8.00
N GLU A 179 7.71 -18.87 -8.65
CA GLU A 179 6.49 -19.60 -8.30
C GLU A 179 6.75 -21.12 -8.21
N LYS A 180 7.48 -21.69 -9.20
CA LYS A 180 7.80 -23.13 -9.26
C LYS A 180 8.89 -23.57 -8.28
N GLU A 181 9.92 -22.75 -8.09
CA GLU A 181 11.02 -23.02 -7.14
C GLU A 181 10.44 -23.11 -5.72
N ARG A 182 9.58 -22.16 -5.34
CA ARG A 182 8.82 -22.18 -4.08
C ARG A 182 7.97 -23.45 -3.90
N ASP A 183 7.27 -23.91 -4.96
CA ASP A 183 6.44 -25.12 -4.89
C ASP A 183 7.28 -26.42 -4.78
N HIS A 184 8.46 -26.45 -5.38
CA HIS A 184 9.42 -27.56 -5.26
C HIS A 184 10.03 -27.64 -3.86
N ASP A 185 10.48 -26.50 -3.32
CA ASP A 185 11.07 -26.44 -1.98
C ASP A 185 10.04 -26.80 -0.91
N ALA A 186 8.78 -26.36 -1.06
CA ALA A 186 7.68 -26.72 -0.18
C ALA A 186 7.30 -28.23 -0.22
N GLU A 187 7.65 -28.94 -1.30
CA GLU A 187 7.51 -30.40 -1.37
C GLU A 187 8.69 -31.14 -0.72
N GLN A 188 9.92 -30.62 -0.85
CA GLN A 188 11.07 -31.15 -0.10
C GLN A 188 10.90 -30.94 1.42
N GLU A 189 10.42 -29.78 1.86
CA GLU A 189 10.10 -29.51 3.28
C GLU A 189 8.95 -30.37 3.82
N ARG A 190 8.05 -30.89 2.97
CA ARG A 190 7.03 -31.88 3.38
C ARG A 190 7.60 -33.27 3.66
N GLN A 191 8.78 -33.58 3.11
CA GLN A 191 9.42 -34.90 3.22
C GLN A 191 10.56 -34.91 4.27
N ALA A 192 11.05 -33.73 4.68
CA ALA A 192 12.04 -33.59 5.75
C ALA A 192 11.42 -33.70 7.17
N SER A 193 12.14 -34.34 8.09
CA SER A 193 11.73 -34.46 9.51
C SER A 193 12.00 -33.22 10.36
N ILE A 194 12.79 -32.28 9.85
CA ILE A 194 13.14 -31.00 10.48
C ILE A 194 12.84 -29.90 9.47
N LYS A 195 12.04 -28.90 9.86
CA LYS A 195 11.76 -27.75 9.00
C LYS A 195 12.96 -26.80 8.98
N SER A 196 13.51 -26.58 7.80
CA SER A 196 14.39 -25.45 7.50
C SER A 196 13.71 -24.11 7.75
N LYS A 197 14.50 -23.06 7.97
CA LYS A 197 14.00 -21.69 7.85
C LYS A 197 13.87 -21.36 6.36
N PRO A 198 12.70 -20.87 5.88
CA PRO A 198 12.56 -20.43 4.49
C PRO A 198 13.59 -19.34 4.17
N ALA A 199 14.33 -19.51 3.07
CA ALA A 199 15.41 -18.63 2.65
C ALA A 199 15.18 -18.06 1.24
N PRO A 200 14.07 -17.34 0.99
CA PRO A 200 13.76 -16.78 -0.33
C PRO A 200 14.78 -15.70 -0.73
N ASP A 201 15.19 -15.69 -2.00
CA ASP A 201 16.08 -14.65 -2.54
C ASP A 201 15.33 -13.32 -2.74
N TYR A 202 15.21 -12.56 -1.65
CA TYR A 202 14.69 -11.19 -1.66
C TYR A 202 15.43 -10.27 -2.63
N ARG A 203 16.72 -10.50 -2.91
CA ARG A 203 17.48 -9.67 -3.85
C ARG A 203 17.03 -9.92 -5.28
N HIS A 204 16.89 -11.18 -5.68
CA HIS A 204 16.34 -11.54 -7.00
C HIS A 204 14.89 -11.06 -7.16
N LEU A 205 14.06 -11.23 -6.13
CA LEU A 205 12.68 -10.75 -6.11
C LEU A 205 12.57 -9.22 -6.26
N HIS A 206 13.31 -8.44 -5.47
CA HIS A 206 13.24 -6.97 -5.51
C HIS A 206 13.85 -6.36 -6.78
N GLU A 207 14.94 -6.92 -7.30
CA GLU A 207 15.48 -6.51 -8.60
C GLU A 207 14.47 -6.82 -9.72
N THR A 208 13.89 -8.03 -9.75
CA THR A 208 12.83 -8.39 -10.71
C THR A 208 11.61 -7.45 -10.59
N ALA A 209 11.24 -7.01 -9.38
CA ALA A 209 10.18 -6.03 -9.19
C ALA A 209 10.55 -4.67 -9.78
N ARG A 210 11.82 -4.23 -9.67
CA ARG A 210 12.33 -3.03 -10.35
C ARG A 210 12.31 -3.19 -11.88
N HIS A 211 12.56 -4.39 -12.41
CA HIS A 211 12.34 -4.66 -13.84
C HIS A 211 10.86 -4.54 -14.24
N ALA A 212 9.96 -5.21 -13.50
CA ALA A 212 8.52 -5.16 -13.75
C ALA A 212 7.97 -3.72 -13.78
N ILE A 213 8.31 -2.90 -12.77
CA ILE A 213 7.90 -1.49 -12.68
C ILE A 213 8.32 -0.71 -13.93
N HIS A 214 9.59 -0.81 -14.34
CA HIS A 214 10.12 -0.06 -15.48
C HIS A 214 9.51 -0.54 -16.81
N VAL A 215 9.22 -1.84 -16.96
CA VAL A 215 8.51 -2.36 -18.14
C VAL A 215 7.11 -1.75 -18.19
N SER A 216 6.29 -1.84 -17.13
CA SER A 216 4.95 -1.25 -17.10
C SER A 216 4.96 0.25 -17.38
N GLU A 217 5.92 1.00 -16.82
CA GLU A 217 6.09 2.44 -17.03
C GLU A 217 6.38 2.77 -18.51
N THR A 218 7.39 2.14 -19.11
CA THR A 218 7.74 2.37 -20.53
C THR A 218 6.60 2.01 -21.48
N LEU A 219 5.81 1.01 -21.12
CA LEU A 219 4.74 0.48 -21.93
C LEU A 219 3.48 1.36 -21.84
N ALA A 220 3.14 1.88 -20.66
CA ALA A 220 2.13 2.94 -20.50
C ALA A 220 2.51 4.23 -21.26
N LEU A 221 3.80 4.59 -21.27
CA LEU A 221 4.31 5.69 -22.09
C LEU A 221 4.22 5.39 -23.60
N ALA A 222 4.39 4.14 -24.02
CA ALA A 222 4.19 3.71 -25.41
C ALA A 222 2.71 3.76 -25.84
N VAL A 223 1.75 3.35 -24.98
CA VAL A 223 0.30 3.56 -25.22
C VAL A 223 0.01 5.04 -25.45
N LYS A 224 0.52 5.91 -24.57
CA LYS A 224 0.31 7.36 -24.64
C LYS A 224 0.89 7.98 -25.92
N ALA A 225 2.01 7.47 -26.42
CA ALA A 225 2.58 7.89 -27.70
C ALA A 225 1.74 7.36 -28.89
N ALA A 226 1.36 6.08 -28.90
CA ALA A 226 0.54 5.48 -29.95
C ALA A 226 -0.84 6.16 -30.08
N GLY A 227 -1.51 6.43 -28.96
CA GLY A 227 -2.78 7.18 -28.93
C GLY A 227 -2.64 8.62 -29.43
N ARG A 228 -1.50 9.28 -29.21
CA ARG A 228 -1.22 10.62 -29.77
C ARG A 228 -0.94 10.60 -31.26
N ILE A 229 -0.21 9.59 -31.76
CA ILE A 229 0.00 9.37 -33.19
C ILE A 229 -1.35 9.15 -33.89
N LEU A 230 -2.21 8.30 -33.30
CA LEU A 230 -3.55 8.03 -33.82
C LEU A 230 -4.45 9.27 -33.79
N ALA A 231 -4.43 10.06 -32.70
CA ALA A 231 -5.21 11.28 -32.60
C ALA A 231 -4.78 12.31 -33.64
N GLN A 232 -3.48 12.56 -33.80
CA GLN A 232 -2.98 13.53 -34.78
C GLN A 232 -3.21 13.06 -36.23
N HIS A 233 -3.18 11.75 -36.47
CA HIS A 233 -3.63 11.16 -37.72
C HIS A 233 -5.12 11.51 -37.96
N ASP A 234 -6.03 11.17 -37.04
CA ASP A 234 -7.46 11.51 -37.22
C ASP A 234 -7.73 13.03 -37.34
N THR A 235 -6.91 13.91 -36.73
CA THR A 235 -6.91 15.38 -36.97
C THR A 235 -6.47 15.76 -38.38
N PHE A 236 -5.34 15.23 -38.88
CA PHE A 236 -4.80 15.57 -40.21
C PHE A 236 -5.81 15.30 -41.35
N LYS A 237 -6.69 14.32 -41.17
CA LYS A 237 -7.82 14.07 -42.08
C LYS A 237 -8.89 15.16 -42.06
N ALA A 238 -9.17 15.78 -40.90
CA ALA A 238 -10.12 16.88 -40.80
C ALA A 238 -9.58 18.15 -41.50
N ASP A 239 -8.29 18.45 -41.29
CA ASP A 239 -7.61 19.61 -41.88
C ASP A 239 -7.45 19.51 -43.41
N SER A 240 -7.55 18.30 -43.98
CA SER A 240 -7.39 18.04 -45.43
C SER A 240 -8.55 18.53 -46.31
N GLY A 241 -9.66 19.00 -45.72
CA GLY A 241 -10.76 19.68 -46.43
C GLY A 241 -11.77 18.78 -47.16
N ASN A 242 -12.86 19.41 -47.64
CA ASN A 242 -14.01 18.73 -48.25
C ASN A 242 -13.86 18.38 -49.74
N ALA A 243 -12.71 18.64 -50.36
CA ALA A 243 -12.44 18.15 -51.71
C ALA A 243 -12.29 16.62 -51.66
N LEU A 244 -13.26 15.88 -52.23
CA LEU A 244 -13.37 14.42 -52.13
C LEU A 244 -12.01 13.72 -52.34
N PRO A 245 -11.37 13.19 -51.28
CA PRO A 245 -10.05 12.58 -51.41
C PRO A 245 -10.13 11.38 -52.34
N ASP A 246 -9.16 11.23 -53.23
CA ASP A 246 -9.10 10.15 -54.21
C ASP A 246 -9.27 8.75 -53.57
N ALA A 247 -9.79 7.79 -54.34
CA ALA A 247 -10.01 6.42 -53.88
C ALA A 247 -8.74 5.78 -53.30
N ALA A 248 -7.56 6.09 -53.87
CA ALA A 248 -6.27 5.64 -53.33
C ALA A 248 -6.00 6.26 -51.94
N TRP A 249 -6.23 7.56 -51.75
CA TRP A 249 -6.11 8.23 -50.45
C TRP A 249 -7.05 7.60 -49.41
N ARG A 250 -8.31 7.34 -49.77
CA ARG A 250 -9.29 6.74 -48.85
C ARG A 250 -8.90 5.32 -48.42
N LYS A 251 -8.38 4.51 -49.35
CA LYS A 251 -7.84 3.16 -49.08
C LYS A 251 -6.61 3.24 -48.16
N ALA A 252 -5.66 4.11 -48.47
CA ALA A 252 -4.46 4.35 -47.64
C ALA A 252 -4.81 4.85 -46.23
N TRP A 253 -5.82 5.72 -46.11
CA TRP A 253 -6.35 6.19 -44.84
C TRP A 253 -6.89 5.05 -43.99
N GLN A 254 -7.79 4.25 -44.55
CA GLN A 254 -8.44 3.15 -43.84
C GLN A 254 -7.41 2.09 -43.39
N HIS A 255 -6.44 1.76 -44.25
CA HIS A 255 -5.36 0.84 -43.89
C HIS A 255 -4.50 1.38 -42.75
N THR A 256 -4.01 2.63 -42.85
CA THR A 256 -3.16 3.24 -41.82
C THR A 256 -3.91 3.40 -40.51
N ASN A 257 -5.16 3.89 -40.53
CA ASN A 257 -6.00 4.04 -39.35
C ASN A 257 -6.24 2.70 -38.63
N GLY A 258 -6.58 1.66 -39.40
CA GLY A 258 -6.81 0.32 -38.87
C GLY A 258 -5.56 -0.30 -38.25
N ARG A 259 -4.40 -0.12 -38.88
CA ARG A 259 -3.12 -0.64 -38.36
C ARG A 259 -2.60 0.13 -37.15
N LEU A 260 -2.75 1.46 -37.11
CA LEU A 260 -2.41 2.26 -35.92
C LEU A 260 -3.31 1.89 -34.73
N ARG A 261 -4.63 1.73 -34.94
CA ARG A 261 -5.57 1.26 -33.90
C ARG A 261 -5.29 -0.16 -33.43
N PHE A 262 -4.94 -1.06 -34.36
CA PHE A 262 -4.53 -2.43 -34.03
C PHE A 262 -3.30 -2.44 -33.11
N PHE A 263 -2.25 -1.68 -33.43
CA PHE A 263 -1.05 -1.63 -32.59
C PHE A 263 -1.25 -0.88 -31.26
N GLU A 264 -2.03 0.20 -31.22
CA GLU A 264 -2.40 0.84 -29.95
C GLU A 264 -3.11 -0.17 -29.04
N GLY A 265 -4.14 -0.88 -29.54
CA GLY A 265 -4.83 -1.93 -28.81
C GLY A 265 -3.93 -3.09 -28.38
N MET A 266 -2.92 -3.47 -29.18
CA MET A 266 -1.92 -4.45 -28.76
C MET A 266 -1.04 -3.95 -27.62
N ILE A 267 -0.52 -2.71 -27.68
CA ILE A 267 0.29 -2.15 -26.59
C ILE A 267 -0.56 -2.01 -25.33
N SER A 268 -1.81 -1.55 -25.44
CA SER A 268 -2.74 -1.48 -24.31
C SER A 268 -3.04 -2.87 -23.70
N SER A 269 -3.20 -3.91 -24.52
CA SER A 269 -3.34 -5.31 -24.03
C SER A 269 -2.07 -5.83 -23.33
N LEU A 270 -0.88 -5.39 -23.76
CA LEU A 270 0.39 -5.73 -23.12
C LEU A 270 0.58 -4.98 -21.80
N LEU A 271 -0.02 -3.80 -21.63
CA LEU A 271 -0.01 -3.06 -20.35
C LEU A 271 -0.77 -3.81 -19.27
N GLU A 272 -2.00 -4.26 -19.55
CA GLU A 272 -2.81 -5.08 -18.63
C GLU A 272 -2.06 -6.37 -18.21
N ARG A 273 -1.38 -7.02 -19.16
CA ARG A 273 -0.53 -8.19 -18.90
C ARG A 273 0.71 -7.83 -18.05
N SER A 274 1.31 -6.67 -18.28
CA SER A 274 2.44 -6.16 -17.50
C SER A 274 2.07 -5.92 -16.04
N ASP A 275 0.97 -5.20 -15.80
CA ASP A 275 0.48 -4.93 -14.44
C ASP A 275 -0.02 -6.21 -13.74
N SER A 276 -0.59 -7.18 -14.47
CA SER A 276 -0.91 -8.51 -13.92
C SER A 276 0.33 -9.28 -13.45
N ASN A 277 1.40 -9.31 -14.25
CA ASN A 277 2.67 -9.97 -13.87
C ASN A 277 3.35 -9.27 -12.69
N LYS A 278 3.31 -7.93 -12.67
CA LYS A 278 3.81 -7.08 -11.58
C LYS A 278 3.03 -7.34 -10.28
N ALA A 279 1.69 -7.42 -10.34
CA ALA A 279 0.85 -7.73 -9.19
C ALA A 279 1.16 -9.13 -8.62
N ARG A 280 1.32 -10.15 -9.47
CA ARG A 280 1.76 -11.50 -9.05
C ARG A 280 3.10 -11.48 -8.32
N LEU A 281 4.09 -10.76 -8.86
CA LEU A 281 5.42 -10.65 -8.22
C LEU A 281 5.36 -9.97 -6.85
N PHE A 282 4.57 -8.90 -6.69
CA PHE A 282 4.35 -8.29 -5.37
C PHE A 282 3.63 -9.24 -4.40
N ASN A 283 2.75 -10.12 -4.89
CA ASN A 283 2.09 -11.13 -4.09
C ASN A 283 3.07 -12.22 -3.63
N GLU A 284 3.97 -12.71 -4.49
CA GLU A 284 5.04 -13.65 -4.10
C GLU A 284 6.03 -13.02 -3.12
N ILE A 285 6.37 -11.73 -3.25
CA ILE A 285 7.19 -10.99 -2.26
C ILE A 285 6.49 -10.94 -0.90
N GLY A 286 5.18 -10.65 -0.88
CA GLY A 286 4.38 -10.67 0.34
C GLY A 286 4.29 -12.08 0.96
N LEU A 287 4.15 -13.11 0.14
CA LEU A 287 4.13 -14.51 0.57
C LEU A 287 5.49 -14.93 1.17
N ALA A 288 6.60 -14.60 0.52
CA ALA A 288 7.96 -14.84 1.02
C ALA A 288 8.18 -14.21 2.40
N PHE A 289 7.82 -12.93 2.56
CA PHE A 289 7.91 -12.22 3.84
C PHE A 289 7.03 -12.87 4.93
N ASN A 290 5.81 -13.25 4.58
CA ASN A 290 4.87 -13.90 5.50
C ASN A 290 5.35 -15.29 5.93
N MET A 291 5.95 -16.10 5.04
CA MET A 291 6.50 -17.41 5.39
C MET A 291 7.66 -17.31 6.38
N VAL A 292 8.59 -16.38 6.16
CA VAL A 292 9.69 -16.12 7.12
C VAL A 292 9.15 -15.61 8.46
N SER A 293 8.19 -14.69 8.43
CA SER A 293 7.56 -14.14 9.64
C SER A 293 6.78 -15.19 10.44
N GLN A 294 6.10 -16.13 9.76
CA GLN A 294 5.41 -17.26 10.39
C GLN A 294 6.41 -18.27 10.99
N PHE A 295 7.52 -18.54 10.31
CA PHE A 295 8.58 -19.41 10.84
C PHE A 295 9.18 -18.83 12.13
N ASP A 296 9.61 -17.56 12.11
CA ASP A 296 10.20 -16.90 13.29
C ASP A 296 9.19 -16.74 14.43
N SER A 297 7.91 -16.53 14.11
CA SER A 297 6.83 -16.54 15.11
C SER A 297 6.61 -17.92 15.72
N GLY A 298 6.70 -18.99 14.92
CA GLY A 298 6.62 -20.38 15.38
C GLY A 298 7.75 -20.72 16.33
N ILE A 299 8.99 -20.41 15.95
CA ILE A 299 10.18 -20.56 16.81
C ILE A 299 10.03 -19.76 18.12
N SER A 300 9.51 -18.53 18.08
CA SER A 300 9.23 -17.73 19.27
C SER A 300 8.17 -18.38 20.19
N VAL A 301 7.12 -18.98 19.63
CA VAL A 301 6.11 -19.74 20.39
C VAL A 301 6.70 -21.01 20.99
N ASP A 302 7.56 -21.74 20.29
CA ASP A 302 8.19 -22.95 20.83
C ASP A 302 9.28 -22.64 21.87
N ILE A 303 10.03 -21.55 21.73
CA ILE A 303 10.92 -21.02 22.79
C ILE A 303 10.10 -20.62 24.02
N SER A 304 8.95 -19.95 23.84
CA SER A 304 8.04 -19.60 24.93
C SER A 304 7.48 -20.84 25.62
N ARG A 305 7.09 -21.87 24.85
CA ARG A 305 6.61 -23.17 25.35
C ARG A 305 7.70 -23.96 26.08
N ALA A 306 8.94 -23.92 25.62
CA ALA A 306 10.09 -24.47 26.33
C ALA A 306 10.32 -23.73 27.65
N THR A 307 10.35 -22.40 27.62
CA THR A 307 10.49 -21.54 28.82
C THR A 307 9.36 -21.78 29.84
N GLN A 308 8.14 -22.09 29.39
CA GLN A 308 7.04 -22.49 30.27
C GLN A 308 7.29 -23.85 30.92
N LYS A 309 7.75 -24.86 30.17
CA LYS A 309 8.15 -26.16 30.74
C LYS A 309 9.31 -26.04 31.72
N ASP A 310 10.30 -25.22 31.42
CA ASP A 310 11.41 -24.93 32.34
C ASP A 310 10.92 -24.22 33.60
N SER A 311 9.92 -23.33 33.48
CA SER A 311 9.25 -22.72 34.63
C SER A 311 8.48 -23.75 35.48
N GLU A 312 7.81 -24.73 34.86
CA GLU A 312 7.13 -25.84 35.55
C GLU A 312 8.12 -26.79 36.22
N ALA A 313 9.22 -27.12 35.55
CA ALA A 313 10.32 -27.89 36.11
C ALA A 313 10.96 -27.17 37.30
N MET A 314 11.28 -25.88 37.17
CA MET A 314 11.85 -25.05 38.26
C MET A 314 10.89 -24.88 39.43
N LYS A 315 9.57 -24.76 39.20
CA LYS A 315 8.56 -24.80 40.28
C LYS A 315 8.54 -26.15 40.98
N THR A 316 8.66 -27.25 40.23
CA THR A 316 8.70 -28.62 40.77
C THR A 316 9.97 -28.85 41.60
N VAL A 317 11.12 -28.38 41.11
CA VAL A 317 12.39 -28.39 41.86
C VAL A 317 12.26 -27.56 43.13
N ALA A 318 11.75 -26.32 43.06
CA ALA A 318 11.55 -25.47 44.24
C ALA A 318 10.59 -26.10 45.26
N PHE A 319 9.52 -26.76 44.81
CA PHE A 319 8.57 -27.47 45.67
C PHE A 319 9.20 -28.69 46.35
N LEU A 320 10.03 -29.46 45.62
CA LEU A 320 10.82 -30.55 46.21
C LEU A 320 11.87 -30.02 47.19
N THR A 321 12.54 -28.90 46.88
CA THR A 321 13.49 -28.24 47.79
C THR A 321 12.80 -27.77 49.08
N LEU A 322 11.57 -27.26 49.00
CA LEU A 322 10.75 -26.92 50.16
C LEU A 322 10.28 -28.14 50.97
N LEU A 323 10.09 -29.30 50.33
CA LEU A 323 9.71 -30.56 51.00
C LEU A 323 10.87 -31.27 51.70
N PHE A 324 12.11 -31.06 51.25
CA PHE A 324 13.30 -31.80 51.74
C PHE A 324 14.34 -30.94 52.47
N LEU A 325 14.16 -29.61 52.59
CA LEU A 325 14.96 -28.78 53.50
C LEU A 325 14.36 -28.76 54.92
N PRO A 326 15.10 -29.19 55.95
CA PRO A 326 14.63 -29.10 57.33
C PRO A 326 14.78 -27.67 57.87
N ALA A 327 13.65 -27.05 58.25
CA ALA A 327 13.62 -25.77 58.97
C ALA A 327 12.90 -25.90 60.32
N THR A 328 13.42 -25.20 61.33
CA THR A 328 13.00 -25.26 62.74
C THR A 328 11.55 -24.79 62.99
N PRO A 329 10.84 -25.34 63.98
CA PRO A 329 9.39 -25.14 64.13
C PRO A 329 8.97 -23.88 64.93
N SER A 330 8.01 -23.10 64.41
CA SER A 330 7.23 -22.15 65.22
C SER A 330 5.86 -21.75 64.62
N HIS A 331 4.79 -22.37 65.15
CA HIS A 331 3.43 -21.82 65.37
C HIS A 331 2.56 -21.20 64.23
N PHE A 332 1.49 -21.95 63.91
CA PHE A 332 0.09 -21.52 63.63
C PHE A 332 -0.29 -20.55 62.48
N GLY A 333 -1.30 -20.96 61.70
CA GLY A 333 -2.10 -20.08 60.83
C GLY A 333 -2.78 -20.82 59.65
N SER A 334 -4.07 -21.15 59.74
CA SER A 334 -4.77 -22.00 58.77
C SER A 334 -5.74 -21.26 57.84
N VAL A 335 -5.66 -21.51 56.53
CA VAL A 335 -6.79 -21.42 55.58
C VAL A 335 -6.75 -22.64 54.65
N MET A 336 -7.93 -23.12 54.24
CA MET A 336 -8.16 -24.36 53.49
C MET A 336 -8.85 -24.04 52.15
N LEU A 337 -8.48 -24.74 51.07
CA LEU A 337 -9.36 -24.93 49.90
C LEU A 337 -8.95 -26.18 49.10
N ASP A 338 -9.89 -26.67 48.29
CA ASP A 338 -9.93 -28.04 47.76
C ASP A 338 -9.34 -28.19 46.34
N VAL A 339 -8.76 -29.36 46.04
CA VAL A 339 -8.31 -29.77 44.70
C VAL A 339 -8.62 -31.26 44.51
N GLY A 340 -9.73 -31.54 43.82
CA GLY A 340 -10.20 -32.90 43.54
C GLY A 340 -9.22 -33.73 42.69
N LYS A 341 -9.08 -35.02 43.04
CA LYS A 341 -8.20 -35.97 42.34
C LYS A 341 -8.84 -36.48 41.04
N PRO A 342 -8.12 -36.52 39.90
CA PRO A 342 -8.45 -37.43 38.82
C PRO A 342 -7.98 -38.86 39.16
N ARG A 343 -8.68 -39.88 38.66
CA ARG A 343 -8.19 -41.28 38.67
C ARG A 343 -8.51 -41.99 37.35
N GLN A 344 -7.71 -43.00 37.06
CA GLN A 344 -7.77 -43.88 35.88
C GLN A 344 -9.01 -44.82 35.98
N ALA A 345 -9.39 -45.65 34.98
CA ALA A 345 -8.62 -46.16 33.84
C ALA A 345 -9.48 -46.67 32.66
N MET A 346 -8.83 -46.75 31.49
CA MET A 346 -8.81 -47.86 30.51
C MET A 346 -10.08 -48.66 30.09
N SER A 347 -10.21 -48.74 28.75
CA SER A 347 -10.34 -49.97 27.92
C SER A 347 -11.72 -50.53 27.50
N LEU A 348 -11.78 -50.89 26.19
CA LEU A 348 -12.63 -51.90 25.53
C LEU A 348 -14.17 -51.64 25.53
N SER A 349 -14.97 -52.07 24.54
CA SER A 349 -14.73 -52.56 23.17
C SER A 349 -16.05 -52.57 22.36
N SER A 350 -15.97 -52.55 21.02
CA SER A 350 -16.92 -53.14 20.02
C SER A 350 -18.43 -53.34 20.34
N GLY A 351 -19.33 -52.89 19.45
CA GLY A 351 -20.70 -53.44 19.39
C GLY A 351 -21.73 -52.63 18.58
N ASP A 352 -22.21 -53.21 17.48
CA ASP A 352 -23.15 -52.64 16.49
C ASP A 352 -24.64 -52.55 16.89
N HIS A 353 -25.42 -51.96 15.97
CA HIS A 353 -26.88 -52.11 15.71
C HIS A 353 -27.89 -51.56 16.75
N ALA A 354 -28.58 -50.43 16.51
CA ALA A 354 -29.61 -50.12 15.49
C ALA A 354 -31.05 -50.62 15.81
N THR A 355 -32.06 -49.88 15.31
CA THR A 355 -33.52 -49.99 15.58
C THR A 355 -33.93 -49.58 17.01
N GLY A 356 -35.11 -49.01 17.32
CA GLY A 356 -36.33 -48.57 16.58
C GLY A 356 -37.46 -48.37 17.63
N SER A 357 -38.66 -47.81 17.41
CA SER A 357 -39.29 -47.03 16.31
C SER A 357 -40.67 -46.52 16.80
N ARG A 358 -41.10 -45.29 16.43
CA ARG A 358 -42.51 -44.77 16.35
C ARG A 358 -42.45 -43.28 15.93
N ARG A 359 -43.18 -42.76 14.93
CA ARG A 359 -44.60 -42.83 14.46
C ARG A 359 -45.57 -41.91 15.20
N THR A 360 -45.89 -40.78 14.57
CA THR A 360 -47.22 -40.20 14.20
C THR A 360 -46.90 -38.93 13.36
N TRP A 361 -47.46 -38.62 12.19
CA TRP A 361 -48.72 -38.83 11.44
C TRP A 361 -49.43 -37.49 11.22
N ASP A 362 -50.07 -37.36 10.05
CA ASP A 362 -51.05 -36.34 9.59
C ASP A 362 -50.48 -34.92 9.30
N GLU A 363 -50.59 -34.31 8.10
CA GLU A 363 -51.73 -34.01 7.17
C GLU A 363 -52.53 -32.75 7.58
N ALA A 364 -53.04 -31.86 6.70
CA ALA A 364 -53.18 -31.77 5.23
C ALA A 364 -52.92 -30.29 4.78
N ASN A 365 -52.43 -29.92 3.57
CA ASN A 365 -53.01 -30.00 2.21
C ASN A 365 -54.32 -29.15 2.08
N GLN A 366 -54.52 -28.22 1.12
CA GLN A 366 -54.81 -28.47 -0.31
C GLN A 366 -54.94 -27.19 -1.20
N HIS A 367 -54.93 -27.41 -2.54
CA HIS A 367 -55.58 -26.62 -3.63
C HIS A 367 -54.98 -25.25 -4.08
N ASN A 368 -55.04 -24.82 -5.36
CA ASN A 368 -55.52 -25.49 -6.58
C ASN A 368 -54.82 -25.09 -7.92
N GLU A 369 -54.99 -25.96 -8.93
CA GLU A 369 -55.14 -25.82 -10.42
C GLU A 369 -55.11 -24.44 -11.14
N GLN A 370 -54.88 -24.29 -12.47
CA GLN A 370 -54.63 -25.19 -13.64
C GLN A 370 -54.08 -24.36 -14.85
N ALA A 371 -53.37 -24.97 -15.84
CA ALA A 371 -53.35 -24.66 -17.31
C ALA A 371 -52.09 -25.19 -18.08
N GLY A 372 -52.14 -25.21 -19.43
CA GLY A 372 -51.04 -25.52 -20.38
C GLY A 372 -51.25 -24.80 -21.73
N PRO A 373 -50.74 -25.26 -22.91
CA PRO A 373 -49.86 -26.42 -23.20
C PRO A 373 -48.78 -26.21 -24.34
N ASN A 374 -48.18 -27.31 -24.85
CA ASN A 374 -47.64 -27.57 -26.23
C ASN A 374 -46.20 -27.21 -26.74
N ALA A 375 -45.32 -28.24 -26.84
CA ALA A 375 -44.41 -28.58 -28.00
C ALA A 375 -43.14 -27.73 -28.31
N LYS A 376 -42.02 -28.20 -28.93
CA LYS A 376 -41.44 -29.52 -29.35
C LYS A 376 -39.97 -29.36 -29.91
N ARG A 377 -39.09 -30.39 -29.74
CA ARG A 377 -37.78 -30.73 -30.45
C ARG A 377 -36.41 -30.46 -29.72
N GLN A 378 -35.24 -31.17 -29.68
CA GLN A 378 -34.37 -32.31 -30.25
C GLN A 378 -33.21 -32.13 -31.27
N ARG A 379 -32.25 -33.07 -31.15
CA ARG A 379 -31.05 -33.46 -31.93
C ARG A 379 -31.35 -34.62 -32.95
N ILE A 380 -30.57 -35.61 -33.41
CA ILE A 380 -29.36 -36.36 -32.99
C ILE A 380 -28.06 -35.98 -33.75
N ASP A 381 -26.97 -36.64 -33.38
CA ASP A 381 -25.57 -36.64 -33.90
C ASP A 381 -25.47 -37.18 -35.36
N ASP A 382 -24.33 -37.53 -36.02
CA ASP A 382 -23.07 -38.18 -35.60
C ASP A 382 -21.98 -38.18 -36.73
N ALA A 383 -20.71 -38.41 -36.34
CA ALA A 383 -19.63 -39.15 -37.05
C ALA A 383 -18.95 -38.64 -38.38
N ASP A 384 -18.01 -39.45 -38.91
CA ASP A 384 -16.72 -39.00 -39.49
C ASP A 384 -16.27 -39.66 -40.84
N GLN A 385 -15.42 -38.92 -41.57
CA GLN A 385 -14.39 -39.25 -42.60
C GLN A 385 -14.53 -40.17 -43.85
N THR A 386 -13.90 -39.69 -44.93
CA THR A 386 -13.38 -40.34 -46.17
C THR A 386 -14.30 -40.54 -47.40
N SER A 387 -13.65 -40.77 -48.56
CA SER A 387 -14.08 -40.32 -49.90
C SER A 387 -14.65 -41.40 -50.82
N TYR A 388 -15.59 -41.03 -51.71
CA TYR A 388 -15.48 -41.21 -53.18
C TYR A 388 -16.68 -40.57 -53.95
N SER A 389 -16.44 -40.17 -55.21
CA SER A 389 -17.39 -39.95 -56.34
C SER A 389 -18.83 -39.42 -56.08
N GLY A 390 -19.21 -38.34 -56.77
CA GLY A 390 -20.48 -37.65 -56.56
C GLY A 390 -21.77 -38.41 -56.90
N LYS A 391 -22.80 -38.19 -56.06
CA LYS A 391 -24.23 -38.33 -56.34
C LYS A 391 -24.97 -37.13 -55.71
N ALA A 392 -26.20 -36.87 -56.15
CA ALA A 392 -26.97 -35.69 -55.72
C ALA A 392 -27.27 -35.69 -54.20
N PRO A 393 -27.37 -34.51 -53.56
CA PRO A 393 -27.60 -34.41 -52.11
C PRO A 393 -28.99 -34.93 -51.70
N SER A 394 -28.99 -35.95 -50.84
CA SER A 394 -30.18 -36.43 -50.13
C SER A 394 -30.64 -35.42 -49.06
N PRO A 395 -31.93 -35.40 -48.68
CA PRO A 395 -32.49 -34.35 -47.81
C PRO A 395 -31.92 -34.39 -46.39
N ARG A 396 -31.60 -33.22 -45.83
CA ARG A 396 -31.13 -33.06 -44.45
C ARG A 396 -32.21 -33.51 -43.45
N THR A 397 -31.88 -34.47 -42.59
CA THR A 397 -32.78 -34.97 -41.54
C THR A 397 -33.06 -33.88 -40.50
N ARG A 398 -34.33 -33.48 -40.33
CA ARG A 398 -34.69 -32.43 -39.37
C ARG A 398 -34.96 -32.99 -37.98
N LEU A 399 -34.01 -32.77 -37.09
CA LEU A 399 -33.97 -33.07 -35.65
C LEU A 399 -35.35 -32.88 -34.92
N ASP A 400 -36.12 -33.94 -34.57
CA ASP A 400 -37.51 -33.94 -33.94
C ASP A 400 -37.52 -33.89 -32.38
N TYR A 401 -38.23 -34.71 -31.55
CA TYR A 401 -38.35 -34.58 -30.05
C TYR A 401 -37.82 -35.74 -29.13
N LYS A 402 -36.59 -35.64 -28.51
CA LYS A 402 -35.82 -36.54 -27.57
C LYS A 402 -34.26 -36.33 -27.49
N ASP A 403 -33.52 -36.42 -28.61
CA ASP A 403 -32.08 -36.79 -28.69
C ASP A 403 -31.00 -35.87 -28.09
N TYR A 404 -31.28 -34.77 -27.39
CA TYR A 404 -30.18 -33.98 -26.82
C TYR A 404 -29.53 -34.73 -25.65
N THR A 405 -28.25 -35.08 -25.78
CA THR A 405 -27.46 -35.87 -24.81
C THR A 405 -26.51 -35.06 -23.91
N VAL A 406 -26.12 -33.85 -24.32
CA VAL A 406 -25.20 -32.95 -23.58
C VAL A 406 -25.83 -31.57 -23.46
N GLY A 407 -26.06 -31.12 -22.23
CA GLY A 407 -26.65 -29.82 -21.90
C GLY A 407 -25.68 -28.93 -21.15
N TRP A 408 -25.55 -27.67 -21.59
CA TRP A 408 -24.62 -26.67 -21.05
C TRP A 408 -25.41 -25.48 -20.49
N VAL A 409 -25.23 -25.14 -19.21
CA VAL A 409 -25.79 -23.94 -18.59
C VAL A 409 -24.66 -22.96 -18.28
N SER A 410 -24.65 -21.83 -18.98
CA SER A 410 -23.72 -20.70 -18.73
C SER A 410 -24.28 -19.79 -17.63
N ALA A 411 -23.45 -19.31 -16.70
CA ALA A 411 -23.90 -18.39 -15.65
C ALA A 411 -23.98 -16.94 -16.14
N LEU A 412 -23.07 -16.53 -17.03
CA LEU A 412 -22.93 -15.18 -17.58
C LEU A 412 -23.21 -15.15 -19.10
N PRO A 413 -23.75 -14.03 -19.64
CA PRO A 413 -23.81 -13.81 -21.08
C PRO A 413 -22.44 -13.81 -21.78
N LEU A 414 -21.36 -13.47 -21.07
CA LEU A 414 -19.99 -13.55 -21.56
C LEU A 414 -19.52 -15.01 -21.72
N GLU A 415 -19.83 -15.86 -20.74
CA GLU A 415 -19.56 -17.31 -20.81
C GLU A 415 -20.39 -17.95 -21.92
N MET A 416 -21.66 -17.55 -22.09
CA MET A 416 -22.50 -18.04 -23.19
C MET A 416 -21.95 -17.62 -24.57
N ARG A 417 -21.27 -16.47 -24.68
CA ARG A 417 -20.57 -16.07 -25.91
C ARG A 417 -19.33 -16.93 -26.17
N ALA A 418 -18.57 -17.27 -25.14
CA ALA A 418 -17.45 -18.19 -25.26
C ALA A 418 -17.93 -19.61 -25.64
N ALA A 419 -18.92 -20.15 -24.94
CA ALA A 419 -19.49 -21.47 -25.21
C ALA A 419 -20.05 -21.60 -26.63
N LYS A 420 -20.70 -20.56 -27.18
CA LYS A 420 -21.14 -20.54 -28.58
C LYS A 420 -20.00 -20.51 -29.59
N ALA A 421 -18.86 -19.93 -29.24
CA ALA A 421 -17.66 -19.90 -30.09
C ALA A 421 -16.85 -21.21 -30.03
N MET A 422 -17.22 -22.14 -29.14
CA MET A 422 -16.69 -23.50 -29.06
C MET A 422 -17.54 -24.52 -29.84
N LEU A 423 -18.67 -24.11 -30.43
CA LEU A 423 -19.49 -24.98 -31.28
C LEU A 423 -18.87 -25.10 -32.68
N ASP A 424 -18.73 -26.33 -33.18
CA ASP A 424 -18.25 -26.65 -34.52
C ASP A 424 -19.27 -26.19 -35.59
N ASN A 425 -20.55 -26.50 -35.40
CA ASN A 425 -21.67 -25.91 -36.16
C ASN A 425 -22.78 -25.43 -35.21
N ILE A 426 -23.68 -24.58 -35.74
CA ILE A 426 -24.88 -24.09 -35.03
C ILE A 426 -26.12 -24.58 -35.78
N HIS A 427 -27.04 -25.21 -35.05
CA HIS A 427 -28.28 -25.79 -35.59
C HIS A 427 -29.43 -24.78 -35.63
N GLU A 428 -30.42 -25.03 -36.50
CA GLU A 428 -31.64 -24.24 -36.55
C GLU A 428 -32.40 -24.26 -35.21
N PRO A 429 -32.95 -23.12 -34.76
CA PRO A 429 -33.81 -23.06 -33.59
C PRO A 429 -35.06 -23.95 -33.71
N LEU A 430 -35.47 -24.48 -32.56
CA LEU A 430 -36.53 -25.48 -32.42
C LEU A 430 -37.76 -24.88 -31.72
N ALA A 431 -38.93 -25.53 -31.83
CA ALA A 431 -40.18 -24.97 -31.35
C ALA A 431 -40.21 -24.93 -29.80
N LYS A 432 -40.26 -23.71 -29.24
CA LYS A 432 -40.17 -23.50 -27.79
C LYS A 432 -41.44 -23.96 -27.07
N SER A 433 -41.27 -24.89 -26.14
CA SER A 433 -42.33 -25.33 -25.21
C SER A 433 -42.81 -24.17 -24.34
N PRO A 434 -44.12 -23.84 -24.31
CA PRO A 434 -44.68 -22.80 -23.45
C PRO A 434 -44.59 -23.09 -21.95
N LYS A 435 -44.20 -24.31 -21.55
CA LYS A 435 -43.87 -24.66 -20.16
C LYS A 435 -42.38 -24.46 -19.82
N ASP A 436 -41.54 -24.10 -20.79
CA ASP A 436 -40.12 -23.83 -20.59
C ASP A 436 -39.82 -22.35 -20.89
N SER A 437 -39.39 -21.61 -19.87
CA SER A 437 -39.05 -20.20 -20.00
C SER A 437 -37.68 -19.94 -20.62
N ASN A 438 -36.80 -20.95 -20.69
CA ASN A 438 -35.40 -20.81 -21.11
C ASN A 438 -35.23 -20.38 -22.58
N THR A 439 -34.07 -19.82 -22.90
CA THR A 439 -33.65 -19.58 -24.30
C THR A 439 -32.41 -20.39 -24.58
N TYR A 440 -32.48 -21.24 -25.60
CA TYR A 440 -31.42 -22.16 -25.99
C TYR A 440 -30.72 -21.72 -27.27
N VAL A 441 -29.44 -22.09 -27.40
CA VAL A 441 -28.76 -22.22 -28.68
C VAL A 441 -28.36 -23.68 -28.87
N PHE A 442 -28.45 -24.14 -30.11
CA PHE A 442 -28.26 -25.52 -30.52
C PHE A 442 -27.05 -25.58 -31.47
N GLY A 443 -26.28 -26.65 -31.43
CA GLY A 443 -25.11 -26.82 -32.30
C GLY A 443 -24.42 -28.15 -32.06
N ASP A 444 -23.14 -28.26 -32.37
CA ASP A 444 -22.32 -29.44 -32.06
C ASP A 444 -20.89 -29.16 -31.66
N MET A 445 -20.26 -30.16 -31.04
CA MET A 445 -18.87 -30.19 -30.58
C MET A 445 -18.33 -31.62 -30.68
N CYS A 446 -17.33 -31.85 -31.54
CA CYS A 446 -16.62 -33.12 -31.66
C CYS A 446 -17.54 -34.33 -31.91
N GLY A 447 -18.56 -34.17 -32.76
CA GLY A 447 -19.55 -35.21 -33.08
C GLY A 447 -20.64 -35.43 -32.02
N HIS A 448 -20.49 -34.86 -30.82
CA HIS A 448 -21.59 -34.70 -29.89
C HIS A 448 -22.26 -33.36 -30.13
N ASN A 449 -23.51 -33.36 -30.56
CA ASN A 449 -24.26 -32.11 -30.67
C ASN A 449 -24.48 -31.52 -29.25
N VAL A 450 -24.79 -30.23 -29.09
CA VAL A 450 -24.87 -29.56 -27.77
C VAL A 450 -26.06 -28.60 -27.71
N VAL A 451 -26.65 -28.45 -26.51
CA VAL A 451 -27.62 -27.38 -26.23
C VAL A 451 -27.12 -26.46 -25.10
N ILE A 452 -27.05 -25.16 -25.38
CA ILE A 452 -26.54 -24.12 -24.48
C ILE A 452 -27.68 -23.21 -24.00
N ALA A 453 -27.89 -23.15 -22.69
CA ALA A 453 -28.70 -22.13 -22.02
C ALA A 453 -27.82 -21.10 -21.30
N CYS A 454 -28.39 -19.93 -20.98
CA CYS A 454 -27.79 -18.92 -20.11
C CYS A 454 -28.81 -18.49 -19.05
N LEU A 455 -28.33 -18.11 -17.87
CA LEU A 455 -29.18 -17.47 -16.85
C LEU A 455 -29.73 -16.13 -17.37
N PRO A 456 -30.89 -15.66 -16.87
CA PRO A 456 -31.45 -14.35 -17.23
C PRO A 456 -30.47 -13.21 -16.91
N SER A 457 -30.38 -12.22 -17.80
CA SER A 457 -29.43 -11.11 -17.65
C SER A 457 -29.59 -10.40 -16.30
N GLY A 458 -28.49 -10.25 -15.57
CA GLY A 458 -28.46 -9.64 -14.24
C GLY A 458 -28.99 -10.51 -13.08
N GLN A 459 -29.37 -11.77 -13.32
CA GLN A 459 -29.87 -12.68 -12.27
C GLN A 459 -28.97 -13.91 -12.10
N TYR A 460 -28.14 -13.89 -11.05
CA TYR A 460 -27.25 -15.00 -10.67
C TYR A 460 -27.77 -15.75 -9.44
N GLY A 461 -27.26 -16.95 -9.20
CA GLY A 461 -27.52 -17.74 -7.98
C GLY A 461 -28.13 -19.12 -8.22
N ILE A 462 -27.94 -20.02 -7.24
CA ILE A 462 -28.24 -21.46 -7.36
C ILE A 462 -29.70 -21.73 -7.71
N ALA A 463 -30.66 -21.02 -7.09
CA ALA A 463 -32.08 -21.20 -7.39
C ALA A 463 -32.42 -20.92 -8.87
N LYS A 464 -31.75 -19.96 -9.52
CA LYS A 464 -31.95 -19.65 -10.94
C LYS A 464 -31.30 -20.71 -11.84
N ALA A 465 -30.09 -21.16 -11.49
CA ALA A 465 -29.43 -22.26 -12.19
C ALA A 465 -30.22 -23.58 -12.09
N ALA A 466 -30.79 -23.89 -10.92
CA ALA A 466 -31.65 -25.05 -10.71
C ALA A 466 -32.94 -24.99 -11.55
N ILE A 467 -33.60 -23.82 -11.63
CA ILE A 467 -34.76 -23.63 -12.51
C ILE A 467 -34.37 -23.86 -13.99
N VAL A 468 -33.29 -23.24 -14.46
CA VAL A 468 -32.82 -23.40 -15.85
C VAL A 468 -32.46 -24.86 -16.15
N ALA A 469 -31.75 -25.56 -15.25
CA ALA A 469 -31.35 -26.95 -15.42
C ALA A 469 -32.53 -27.95 -15.32
N ASN A 470 -33.54 -27.66 -14.50
CA ASN A 470 -34.75 -28.49 -14.38
C ASN A 470 -35.63 -28.33 -15.64
N ASN A 471 -35.88 -27.09 -16.08
CA ASN A 471 -36.57 -26.81 -17.34
C ASN A 471 -35.87 -27.51 -18.53
N MET A 472 -34.53 -27.45 -18.58
CA MET A 472 -33.72 -28.16 -19.57
C MET A 472 -33.90 -29.68 -19.51
N GLN A 473 -33.98 -30.27 -18.31
CA GLN A 473 -34.26 -31.71 -18.14
C GLN A 473 -35.65 -32.10 -18.69
N TRP A 474 -36.66 -31.24 -18.53
CA TRP A 474 -38.01 -31.52 -19.02
C TRP A 474 -38.13 -31.38 -20.54
N SER A 475 -37.38 -30.44 -21.14
CA SER A 475 -37.39 -30.20 -22.60
C SER A 475 -36.53 -31.18 -23.40
N PHE A 476 -35.54 -31.85 -22.79
CA PHE A 476 -34.59 -32.72 -23.50
C PHE A 476 -34.48 -34.12 -22.85
N PRO A 477 -35.36 -35.07 -23.21
CA PRO A 477 -35.48 -36.38 -22.58
C PRO A 477 -34.20 -37.24 -22.48
N CYS A 478 -33.26 -37.12 -23.42
CA CYS A 478 -32.09 -38.01 -23.49
C CYS A 478 -30.78 -37.39 -22.97
N LEU A 479 -30.86 -36.33 -22.15
CA LEU A 479 -29.68 -35.64 -21.60
C LEU A 479 -28.89 -36.53 -20.62
N ALA A 480 -27.94 -37.29 -21.16
CA ALA A 480 -26.99 -38.11 -20.42
C ALA A 480 -26.04 -37.28 -19.55
N ILE A 481 -25.58 -36.12 -20.05
CA ILE A 481 -24.65 -35.22 -19.36
C ILE A 481 -25.24 -33.82 -19.28
N ARG A 482 -25.16 -33.19 -18.11
CA ARG A 482 -25.56 -31.81 -17.87
C ARG A 482 -24.48 -31.07 -17.07
N LEU A 483 -23.97 -29.99 -17.65
CA LEU A 483 -22.86 -29.20 -17.12
C LEU A 483 -23.36 -27.78 -16.82
N MET A 484 -23.05 -27.27 -15.63
CA MET A 484 -23.04 -25.83 -15.39
C MET A 484 -21.60 -25.35 -15.53
N VAL A 485 -21.34 -24.44 -16.45
CA VAL A 485 -19.99 -23.99 -16.80
C VAL A 485 -19.89 -22.48 -16.62
N GLY A 486 -18.93 -22.06 -15.81
CA GLY A 486 -18.64 -20.65 -15.55
C GLY A 486 -17.40 -20.47 -14.68
N ILE A 487 -17.05 -19.23 -14.37
CA ILE A 487 -15.82 -18.88 -13.64
C ILE A 487 -15.96 -19.25 -12.15
N GLY A 488 -15.30 -20.34 -11.74
CA GLY A 488 -15.19 -20.75 -10.33
C GLY A 488 -13.91 -20.24 -9.66
N GLY A 489 -14.02 -19.85 -8.38
CA GLY A 489 -12.87 -19.56 -7.52
C GLY A 489 -12.45 -20.80 -6.72
N GLY A 490 -11.19 -21.23 -6.86
CA GLY A 490 -10.65 -22.37 -6.11
C GLY A 490 -10.23 -21.99 -4.68
N ALA A 491 -10.69 -22.76 -3.70
CA ALA A 491 -10.16 -22.73 -2.33
C ALA A 491 -9.19 -23.92 -2.15
N PRO A 492 -7.92 -23.71 -1.76
CA PRO A 492 -6.92 -24.77 -1.74
C PRO A 492 -7.19 -25.80 -0.62
N GLY A 493 -7.25 -27.08 -1.01
CA GLY A 493 -7.30 -28.21 -0.10
C GLY A 493 -5.91 -28.81 0.18
N ARG A 494 -5.88 -30.08 0.61
CA ARG A 494 -4.63 -30.88 0.72
C ARG A 494 -4.14 -31.45 -0.62
N VAL A 495 -4.80 -31.11 -1.72
CA VAL A 495 -4.50 -31.59 -3.08
C VAL A 495 -4.19 -30.37 -3.94
N ASP A 496 -3.09 -30.43 -4.68
CA ASP A 496 -2.72 -29.42 -5.68
C ASP A 496 -3.71 -29.48 -6.86
N VAL A 497 -4.22 -28.33 -7.29
CA VAL A 497 -5.23 -28.19 -8.34
C VAL A 497 -4.81 -27.06 -9.28
N ARG A 498 -4.54 -27.41 -10.54
CA ARG A 498 -3.90 -26.56 -11.54
C ARG A 498 -4.88 -26.19 -12.66
N LEU A 499 -4.55 -25.13 -13.38
CA LEU A 499 -5.36 -24.67 -14.52
C LEU A 499 -5.28 -25.69 -15.67
N GLY A 500 -6.32 -26.50 -15.81
CA GLY A 500 -6.40 -27.63 -16.75
C GLY A 500 -6.85 -28.94 -16.09
N ASP A 501 -6.80 -29.05 -14.77
CA ASP A 501 -7.20 -30.24 -14.03
C ASP A 501 -8.73 -30.36 -13.94
N VAL A 502 -9.26 -31.56 -14.17
CA VAL A 502 -10.69 -31.86 -14.05
C VAL A 502 -11.00 -32.35 -12.63
N VAL A 503 -11.45 -31.45 -11.76
CA VAL A 503 -11.85 -31.79 -10.39
C VAL A 503 -13.26 -32.42 -10.40
N VAL A 504 -13.34 -33.70 -10.00
CA VAL A 504 -14.60 -34.45 -9.91
C VAL A 504 -14.98 -34.67 -8.45
N SER A 505 -16.06 -34.03 -8.00
CA SER A 505 -16.61 -34.21 -6.64
C SER A 505 -17.73 -35.25 -6.62
N HIS A 506 -17.66 -36.25 -5.74
CA HIS A 506 -18.78 -37.14 -5.45
C HIS A 506 -19.57 -36.63 -4.22
N PRO A 507 -20.92 -36.72 -4.18
CA PRO A 507 -21.68 -36.41 -2.97
C PRO A 507 -21.53 -37.52 -1.92
N GLU A 508 -21.24 -37.15 -0.68
CA GLU A 508 -21.18 -38.11 0.45
C GLU A 508 -22.12 -37.67 1.58
N GLY A 509 -23.10 -38.53 1.88
CA GLY A 509 -24.12 -38.26 2.90
C GLY A 509 -24.88 -36.96 2.64
N PRO A 510 -25.05 -36.08 3.64
CA PRO A 510 -25.79 -34.81 3.47
C PRO A 510 -24.98 -33.70 2.79
N ARG A 511 -23.75 -33.96 2.33
CA ARG A 511 -22.90 -32.96 1.65
C ARG A 511 -22.96 -33.12 0.14
N THR A 512 -23.44 -32.07 -0.53
CA THR A 512 -23.24 -31.91 -1.98
C THR A 512 -21.75 -31.75 -2.28
N GLY A 513 -21.27 -32.35 -3.37
CA GLY A 513 -19.85 -32.27 -3.78
C GLY A 513 -19.37 -30.84 -4.09
N VAL A 514 -20.31 -29.91 -4.33
CA VAL A 514 -20.09 -28.47 -4.40
C VAL A 514 -20.66 -27.82 -3.13
N VAL A 515 -19.88 -26.94 -2.50
CA VAL A 515 -20.27 -26.18 -1.30
C VAL A 515 -20.55 -24.72 -1.66
N GLN A 516 -21.67 -24.19 -1.19
CA GLN A 516 -22.08 -22.81 -1.41
C GLN A 516 -21.28 -21.84 -0.53
N TYR A 517 -20.68 -20.81 -1.14
CA TYR A 517 -20.01 -19.70 -0.44
C TYR A 517 -20.66 -18.38 -0.87
N ASP A 518 -21.61 -17.89 -0.08
CA ASP A 518 -22.54 -16.84 -0.53
C ASP A 518 -21.94 -15.44 -0.57
N PHE A 519 -21.75 -14.93 -1.79
CA PHE A 519 -21.56 -13.50 -2.04
C PHE A 519 -22.89 -12.71 -2.13
N ALA A 520 -24.04 -13.39 -1.99
CA ALA A 520 -25.37 -12.87 -2.29
C ALA A 520 -25.94 -11.83 -1.30
N GLU A 521 -25.25 -11.53 -0.21
CA GLU A 521 -25.63 -10.50 0.77
C GLU A 521 -24.76 -9.22 0.69
N SER A 522 -23.77 -9.21 -0.21
CA SER A 522 -22.61 -8.32 -0.08
C SER A 522 -22.71 -6.95 -0.75
N ALA A 523 -23.57 -6.72 -1.75
CA ALA A 523 -23.51 -5.47 -2.53
C ALA A 523 -23.72 -4.17 -1.70
N PRO A 524 -24.73 -4.07 -0.81
CA PRO A 524 -24.88 -2.91 0.07
C PRO A 524 -23.77 -2.85 1.12
N LYS A 525 -23.46 -3.99 1.76
CA LYS A 525 -22.43 -4.12 2.82
C LYS A 525 -21.04 -3.77 2.29
N ARG A 526 -20.74 -4.07 1.02
CA ARG A 526 -19.48 -3.74 0.34
C ARG A 526 -19.41 -2.25 0.02
N ALA A 527 -20.45 -1.65 -0.55
CA ALA A 527 -20.48 -0.20 -0.77
C ALA A 527 -20.37 0.59 0.55
N GLN A 528 -20.97 0.07 1.63
CA GLN A 528 -20.85 0.60 2.98
C GLN A 528 -19.44 0.42 3.55
N SER A 529 -18.81 -0.75 3.39
CA SER A 529 -17.43 -1.04 3.81
C SER A 529 -16.39 -0.23 3.02
N GLU A 530 -16.58 -0.03 1.71
CA GLU A 530 -15.72 0.82 0.86
C GLU A 530 -15.86 2.30 1.24
N ARG A 531 -17.09 2.78 1.53
CA ARG A 531 -17.33 4.12 2.09
C ARG A 531 -16.69 4.30 3.48
N TRP A 532 -16.78 3.28 4.34
CA TRP A 532 -16.18 3.26 5.67
C TRP A 532 -14.65 3.30 5.61
N ALA A 533 -14.04 2.45 4.79
CA ALA A 533 -12.60 2.46 4.55
C ALA A 533 -12.14 3.81 3.98
N ALA A 534 -12.90 4.42 3.07
CA ALA A 534 -12.63 5.76 2.56
C ALA A 534 -12.81 6.85 3.65
N PHE A 535 -13.78 6.72 4.54
CA PHE A 535 -14.01 7.63 5.66
C PHE A 535 -12.84 7.58 6.66
N LEU A 536 -12.46 6.39 7.14
CA LEU A 536 -11.33 6.19 8.04
C LEU A 536 -10.01 6.64 7.39
N LYS A 537 -9.78 6.33 6.10
CA LYS A 537 -8.63 6.81 5.34
C LYS A 537 -8.58 8.34 5.26
N ALA A 538 -9.73 9.01 5.19
CA ALA A 538 -9.83 10.47 5.18
C ALA A 538 -9.81 11.11 6.58
N LEU A 539 -9.91 10.33 7.67
CA LEU A 539 -9.55 10.81 9.01
C LEU A 539 -8.03 10.80 9.20
N LYS A 540 -7.34 9.75 8.73
CA LYS A 540 -5.87 9.65 8.76
C LYS A 540 -5.20 10.86 8.11
N PHE A 541 -4.01 11.18 8.61
CA PHE A 541 -3.08 12.16 8.08
C PHE A 541 -1.65 11.71 8.41
N ASP A 542 -0.66 12.23 7.70
CA ASP A 542 0.74 11.86 7.94
C ASP A 542 1.21 12.35 9.31
N GLN A 543 2.17 11.67 9.92
CA GLN A 543 2.73 11.99 11.24
C GLN A 543 1.76 11.91 12.45
N ILE A 544 0.55 11.37 12.28
CA ILE A 544 -0.51 11.26 13.32
C ILE A 544 -0.07 10.65 14.68
N ASP A 545 0.94 9.78 14.70
CA ASP A 545 1.51 9.14 15.90
C ASP A 545 2.90 9.67 16.31
N ASN A 546 3.47 10.65 15.58
CA ASN A 546 4.88 11.06 15.75
C ASN A 546 5.16 11.62 17.13
N ARG A 547 4.35 12.56 17.62
CA ARG A 547 4.57 13.20 18.93
C ARG A 547 4.56 12.17 20.06
N HIS A 548 3.57 11.26 20.06
CA HIS A 548 3.53 10.16 21.02
C HIS A 548 4.78 9.26 20.91
N SER A 549 5.20 8.93 19.69
CA SER A 549 6.38 8.07 19.45
C SER A 549 7.69 8.71 19.93
N ASN A 550 7.86 10.01 19.69
CA ASN A 550 9.06 10.79 20.03
C ASN A 550 9.25 11.01 21.55
N ILE A 551 8.16 11.08 22.33
CA ILE A 551 8.25 11.26 23.79
C ILE A 551 9.06 10.13 24.43
N LYS A 552 10.18 10.48 25.05
CA LYS A 552 11.05 9.55 25.79
C LYS A 552 10.26 8.85 26.89
N MET A 553 10.47 7.55 27.07
CA MET A 553 9.79 6.79 28.13
C MET A 553 10.21 7.32 29.52
N ALA A 554 9.29 7.21 30.48
CA ALA A 554 9.61 7.42 31.90
C ALA A 554 10.83 6.57 32.30
N HIS A 555 11.65 7.10 33.21
CA HIS A 555 12.80 6.36 33.72
C HIS A 555 12.33 5.12 34.51
N ALA A 556 13.23 4.16 34.70
CA ALA A 556 12.95 3.04 35.59
C ALA A 556 12.50 3.56 36.96
N LYS A 557 11.39 2.98 37.46
CA LYS A 557 10.66 3.33 38.69
C LYS A 557 9.90 4.67 38.74
N THR A 558 10.13 5.63 37.84
CA THR A 558 9.43 6.94 37.94
C THR A 558 7.96 6.88 37.48
N CYS A 559 7.18 7.92 37.78
CA CYS A 559 5.76 8.11 37.49
C CYS A 559 4.80 7.14 38.20
N GLN A 560 5.31 6.16 38.96
CA GLN A 560 4.50 5.14 39.61
C GLN A 560 3.59 5.68 40.73
N TRP A 561 3.88 6.86 41.28
CA TRP A 561 3.07 7.52 42.30
C TRP A 561 1.69 7.93 41.79
N LEU A 562 1.54 8.32 40.51
CA LEU A 562 0.24 8.71 39.94
C LEU A 562 -0.77 7.57 40.06
N ALA A 563 -0.31 6.34 39.85
CA ALA A 563 -1.09 5.11 39.98
C ALA A 563 -1.55 4.78 41.43
N LYS A 564 -1.14 5.58 42.42
CA LYS A 564 -1.55 5.55 43.83
C LYS A 564 -2.19 6.86 44.30
N HIS A 565 -2.19 7.91 43.48
CA HIS A 565 -2.72 9.23 43.85
C HIS A 565 -4.23 9.14 44.08
N SER A 566 -4.76 9.88 45.05
CA SER A 566 -6.20 9.92 45.36
C SER A 566 -7.01 10.25 44.12
N ASP A 567 -6.67 11.36 43.48
CA ASP A 567 -7.55 11.98 42.48
C ASP A 567 -7.49 11.23 41.15
N TYR A 568 -6.32 10.73 40.73
CA TYR A 568 -6.22 9.82 39.59
C TYR A 568 -6.92 8.48 39.85
N SER A 569 -6.92 7.99 41.10
CA SER A 569 -7.65 6.78 41.48
C SER A 569 -9.15 7.00 41.60
N ASN A 570 -9.60 8.21 41.96
CA ASN A 570 -11.00 8.61 42.03
C ASN A 570 -11.58 8.89 40.63
N TRP A 571 -10.81 9.58 39.78
CA TRP A 571 -11.13 9.84 38.38
C TRP A 571 -11.47 8.57 37.59
N LEU A 572 -10.90 7.42 37.97
CA LEU A 572 -11.16 6.13 37.34
C LEU A 572 -12.33 5.33 37.96
N LYS A 573 -13.05 5.88 38.94
CA LYS A 573 -14.21 5.22 39.59
C LYS A 573 -15.53 5.77 39.05
N THR A 574 -16.38 4.89 38.56
CA THR A 574 -17.73 5.24 38.11
C THR A 574 -18.59 5.90 39.19
N ASN A 575 -18.35 5.62 40.49
CA ASN A 575 -19.12 6.23 41.59
C ASN A 575 -18.75 7.70 41.88
N GLU A 576 -17.57 8.15 41.47
CA GLU A 576 -17.12 9.55 41.62
C GLU A 576 -17.42 10.38 40.37
N PHE A 577 -17.78 9.73 39.26
CA PHE A 577 -17.91 10.30 37.92
C PHE A 577 -18.78 11.56 37.86
N ILE A 578 -19.88 11.57 38.62
CA ILE A 578 -20.82 12.69 38.70
C ILE A 578 -20.23 13.94 39.38
N ASN A 579 -19.19 13.79 40.20
CA ASN A 579 -18.52 14.89 40.90
C ASN A 579 -17.49 15.63 40.03
N HIS A 580 -17.02 15.01 38.94
CA HIS A 580 -15.92 15.53 38.11
C HIS A 580 -16.16 15.39 36.60
N HIS A 581 -17.38 15.03 36.17
CA HIS A 581 -17.82 14.91 34.77
C HIS A 581 -16.85 14.14 33.85
N GLY A 582 -16.14 13.15 34.40
CA GLY A 582 -15.11 12.40 33.65
C GLY A 582 -13.79 13.13 33.37
N ILE A 583 -13.59 14.37 33.82
CA ILE A 583 -12.42 15.20 33.49
C ILE A 583 -11.32 15.15 34.58
N LEU A 584 -10.07 15.04 34.14
CA LEU A 584 -8.85 15.20 34.94
C LEU A 584 -7.86 16.13 34.21
N TRP A 585 -7.29 17.11 34.91
CA TRP A 585 -6.33 18.08 34.35
C TRP A 585 -4.96 17.94 35.03
N ILE A 586 -3.90 17.73 34.24
CA ILE A 586 -2.51 17.68 34.70
C ILE A 586 -1.77 18.96 34.29
N SER A 587 -1.68 19.92 35.20
CA SER A 587 -0.94 21.17 35.02
C SER A 587 0.51 21.08 35.50
N GLY A 588 1.36 22.02 35.07
CA GLY A 588 2.71 22.17 35.62
C GLY A 588 3.67 22.98 34.76
N LYS A 589 4.85 23.30 35.30
CA LYS A 589 5.91 24.09 34.64
C LYS A 589 6.33 23.54 33.26
N PRO A 590 6.92 24.38 32.38
CA PRO A 590 7.64 23.92 31.19
C PRO A 590 8.73 22.92 31.59
N GLY A 591 8.88 21.82 30.86
CA GLY A 591 9.90 20.80 31.18
C GLY A 591 9.65 19.96 32.43
N ALA A 592 8.51 20.12 33.13
CA ALA A 592 8.16 19.34 34.33
C ALA A 592 7.73 17.87 34.06
N GLY A 593 7.82 17.36 32.83
CA GLY A 593 7.56 15.95 32.53
C GLY A 593 6.08 15.56 32.24
N LYS A 594 5.18 16.53 32.01
CA LYS A 594 3.76 16.29 31.67
C LYS A 594 3.55 15.22 30.59
N SER A 595 4.17 15.38 29.43
CA SER A 595 4.07 14.42 28.32
C SER A 595 4.57 13.01 28.70
N THR A 596 5.54 12.92 29.61
CA THR A 596 6.07 11.66 30.13
C THR A 596 5.07 10.98 31.07
N ILE A 597 4.44 11.73 31.98
CA ILE A 597 3.44 11.18 32.90
C ILE A 597 2.12 10.84 32.18
N MET A 598 1.74 11.62 31.16
CA MET A 598 0.61 11.32 30.27
C MET A 598 0.85 10.05 29.47
N LYS A 599 2.06 9.87 28.90
CA LYS A 599 2.45 8.63 28.21
C LYS A 599 2.47 7.42 29.17
N PHE A 600 2.89 7.60 30.43
CA PHE A 600 2.77 6.57 31.46
C PHE A 600 1.30 6.23 31.78
N ALA A 601 0.44 7.23 31.96
CA ALA A 601 -0.97 7.05 32.28
C ALA A 601 -1.74 6.35 31.14
N PHE A 602 -1.52 6.78 29.89
CA PHE A 602 -2.04 6.13 28.69
C PHE A 602 -1.58 4.67 28.57
N ALA A 603 -0.27 4.42 28.70
CA ALA A 603 0.27 3.06 28.63
C ALA A 603 -0.24 2.15 29.76
N ARG A 604 -0.48 2.69 30.97
CA ARG A 604 -1.12 1.98 32.07
C ARG A 604 -2.58 1.68 31.79
N ALA A 605 -3.35 2.64 31.29
CA ALA A 605 -4.76 2.48 30.96
C ALA A 605 -4.94 1.45 29.84
N ASN A 606 -4.21 1.56 28.73
CA ASN A 606 -4.30 0.64 27.60
C ASN A 606 -3.82 -0.79 27.95
N ARG A 607 -2.96 -0.98 28.97
CA ARG A 607 -2.62 -2.30 29.54
C ARG A 607 -3.68 -2.88 30.49
N LYS A 608 -4.56 -2.04 31.05
CA LYS A 608 -5.64 -2.42 31.98
C LYS A 608 -7.02 -2.46 31.33
N ALA A 609 -7.16 -1.99 30.10
CA ALA A 609 -8.42 -1.92 29.39
C ALA A 609 -9.07 -3.31 29.30
N ALA A 610 -10.33 -3.40 29.73
CA ALA A 610 -11.18 -4.56 29.47
C ALA A 610 -11.49 -4.65 27.97
N LYS A 611 -11.97 -5.81 27.50
CA LYS A 611 -12.40 -6.01 26.10
C LYS A 611 -13.48 -5.02 25.64
N ASN A 612 -14.22 -4.41 26.57
CA ASN A 612 -15.28 -3.43 26.31
C ASN A 612 -14.85 -1.97 26.56
N ALA A 613 -13.53 -1.68 26.52
CA ALA A 613 -12.98 -0.35 26.80
C ALA A 613 -12.00 0.12 25.72
N ALA A 614 -12.15 1.37 25.27
CA ALA A 614 -11.29 2.00 24.27
C ALA A 614 -10.50 3.17 24.86
N VAL A 615 -9.18 2.98 25.02
CA VAL A 615 -8.26 4.03 25.45
C VAL A 615 -7.69 4.74 24.24
N LEU A 616 -7.86 6.05 24.14
CA LEU A 616 -7.48 6.90 23.01
C LEU A 616 -6.43 7.91 23.45
N SER A 617 -5.61 8.43 22.53
CA SER A 617 -4.69 9.52 22.85
C SER A 617 -4.39 10.46 21.70
N PHE A 618 -4.20 11.75 22.02
CA PHE A 618 -3.61 12.74 21.15
C PHE A 618 -2.56 13.54 21.93
N PHE A 619 -1.46 13.89 21.26
CA PHE A 619 -0.39 14.68 21.86
C PHE A 619 -0.09 15.83 20.90
N PHE A 620 -0.41 17.06 21.31
CA PHE A 620 -0.16 18.25 20.48
C PHE A 620 1.34 18.47 20.26
N ASN A 621 1.69 19.02 19.10
CA ASN A 621 3.07 19.23 18.68
C ASN A 621 3.24 20.60 17.99
N ALA A 622 3.71 21.61 18.72
CA ALA A 622 4.01 22.95 18.18
C ALA A 622 5.08 22.94 17.08
N ARG A 623 5.90 21.87 17.01
CA ARG A 623 6.92 21.63 15.97
C ARG A 623 6.45 20.72 14.82
N GLY A 624 5.21 20.24 14.90
CA GLY A 624 4.63 19.32 13.93
C GLY A 624 4.01 19.99 12.72
N GLU A 625 3.50 19.17 11.82
CA GLU A 625 2.74 19.62 10.66
C GLU A 625 1.38 20.21 11.05
N ALA A 626 0.70 20.85 10.09
CA ALA A 626 -0.49 21.69 10.35
C ALA A 626 -1.59 21.02 11.20
N LEU A 627 -1.78 19.69 11.11
CA LEU A 627 -2.77 18.94 11.88
C LEU A 627 -2.28 18.44 13.24
N GLU A 628 -0.97 18.44 13.53
CA GLU A 628 -0.46 18.06 14.87
C GLU A 628 -0.67 19.17 15.91
N LYS A 629 -1.09 20.37 15.48
CA LYS A 629 -1.25 21.57 16.32
C LYS A 629 -2.67 22.18 16.34
N THR A 630 -3.66 21.55 15.68
CA THR A 630 -5.06 22.03 15.63
C THR A 630 -6.03 21.01 16.21
N THR A 631 -7.19 21.48 16.65
CA THR A 631 -8.26 20.64 17.16
C THR A 631 -8.93 19.81 16.05
N GLU A 632 -8.76 20.16 14.77
CA GLU A 632 -9.16 19.31 13.64
C GLU A 632 -8.40 17.97 13.68
N GLY A 633 -7.06 18.02 13.71
CA GLY A 633 -6.23 16.82 13.74
C GLY A 633 -6.43 15.98 15.01
N MET A 634 -6.67 16.64 16.15
CA MET A 634 -7.07 15.98 17.39
C MET A 634 -8.37 15.18 17.21
N HIS A 635 -9.46 15.82 16.75
CA HIS A 635 -10.74 15.12 16.58
C HIS A 635 -10.67 14.04 15.49
N ARG A 636 -9.91 14.26 14.41
CA ARG A 636 -9.64 13.23 13.39
C ARG A 636 -8.95 12.01 13.99
N SER A 637 -7.92 12.20 14.81
CA SER A 637 -7.17 11.11 15.43
C SER A 637 -7.97 10.37 16.51
N LEU A 638 -8.67 11.10 17.39
CA LEU A 638 -9.50 10.49 18.43
C LEU A 638 -10.70 9.74 17.84
N LEU A 639 -11.38 10.31 16.83
CA LEU A 639 -12.48 9.63 16.13
C LEU A 639 -11.98 8.39 15.38
N LEU A 640 -10.82 8.47 14.70
CA LEU A 640 -10.20 7.32 14.05
C LEU A 640 -9.92 6.19 15.05
N GLN A 641 -9.21 6.48 16.15
CA GLN A 641 -8.85 5.49 17.16
C GLN A 641 -10.10 4.89 17.83
N LEU A 642 -11.14 5.69 18.05
CA LEU A 642 -12.41 5.24 18.62
C LEU A 642 -13.08 4.21 17.71
N LEU A 643 -13.10 4.47 16.39
CA LEU A 643 -13.79 3.64 15.41
C LEU A 643 -12.97 2.42 14.96
N GLU A 644 -11.64 2.48 15.03
CA GLU A 644 -10.77 1.31 14.88
C GLU A 644 -10.85 0.38 16.11
N LYS A 645 -11.09 0.91 17.32
CA LYS A 645 -11.25 0.11 18.55
C LYS A 645 -12.68 -0.37 18.81
N LEU A 646 -13.70 0.36 18.36
CA LEU A 646 -15.12 0.01 18.51
C LEU A 646 -15.87 0.06 17.15
N PRO A 647 -15.60 -0.88 16.22
CA PRO A 647 -16.18 -0.85 14.87
C PRO A 647 -17.72 -0.89 14.83
N GLU A 648 -18.37 -1.42 15.87
CA GLU A 648 -19.84 -1.47 15.98
C GLU A 648 -20.51 -0.08 15.87
N LEU A 649 -19.80 0.97 16.34
CA LEU A 649 -20.25 2.37 16.24
C LEU A 649 -20.42 2.84 14.79
N GLN A 650 -19.80 2.16 13.80
CA GLN A 650 -20.03 2.39 12.37
C GLN A 650 -21.54 2.41 12.05
N THR A 651 -22.28 1.40 12.53
CA THR A 651 -23.71 1.22 12.18
C THR A 651 -24.62 2.34 12.72
N ILE A 652 -24.09 3.14 13.64
CA ILE A 652 -24.74 4.28 14.29
C ILE A 652 -24.32 5.57 13.59
N LEU A 653 -23.01 5.74 13.33
CA LEU A 653 -22.50 6.89 12.57
C LEU A 653 -22.97 6.89 11.11
N ASP A 654 -23.13 5.74 10.46
CA ASP A 654 -23.68 5.66 9.09
C ASP A 654 -25.12 6.21 9.03
N LYS A 655 -25.91 6.04 10.10
CA LYS A 655 -27.26 6.64 10.21
C LYS A 655 -27.17 8.15 10.44
N ALA A 656 -26.28 8.62 11.31
CA ALA A 656 -26.07 10.04 11.53
C ALA A 656 -25.55 10.75 10.25
N HIS A 657 -24.61 10.13 9.54
CA HIS A 657 -24.07 10.64 8.28
C HIS A 657 -25.11 10.72 7.16
N SER A 658 -26.08 9.80 7.08
CA SER A 658 -27.09 9.81 6.00
C SER A 658 -27.97 11.08 6.03
N HIS A 659 -28.18 11.67 7.21
CA HIS A 659 -28.89 12.95 7.36
C HIS A 659 -28.02 14.20 7.06
N VAL A 660 -26.68 14.07 7.04
CA VAL A 660 -25.74 15.19 6.80
C VAL A 660 -25.14 15.16 5.40
N ALA A 661 -25.13 14.00 4.73
CA ALA A 661 -24.56 13.82 3.39
C ALA A 661 -25.26 14.61 2.27
N SER A 662 -26.40 15.24 2.54
CA SER A 662 -27.10 16.17 1.66
C SER A 662 -26.49 17.59 1.64
N ALA A 663 -25.64 17.95 2.60
CA ALA A 663 -25.25 19.34 2.84
C ALA A 663 -23.97 19.82 2.12
N HIS A 664 -22.94 18.97 1.98
CA HIS A 664 -21.59 19.42 1.60
C HIS A 664 -20.96 18.61 0.45
N ALA A 665 -20.97 19.22 -0.73
CA ALA A 665 -20.15 18.82 -1.89
C ALA A 665 -18.85 19.64 -2.02
N SER A 666 -18.58 20.58 -1.10
CA SER A 666 -17.36 21.38 -1.00
C SER A 666 -16.34 20.70 -0.07
N GLY A 667 -15.06 20.74 -0.46
CA GLY A 667 -13.97 19.95 0.16
C GLY A 667 -13.47 20.37 1.54
N SER A 668 -14.29 21.03 2.37
CA SER A 668 -13.95 21.47 3.72
C SER A 668 -14.68 20.64 4.78
N ARG A 669 -13.99 19.68 5.41
CA ARG A 669 -14.51 18.96 6.59
C ARG A 669 -14.35 19.82 7.84
N ASP A 670 -15.36 20.65 8.11
CA ASP A 670 -15.39 21.52 9.29
C ASP A 670 -15.21 20.75 10.62
N VAL A 671 -14.49 21.36 11.56
CA VAL A 671 -14.24 20.83 12.91
C VAL A 671 -15.54 20.57 13.65
N THR A 672 -16.58 21.40 13.43
CA THR A 672 -17.92 21.20 14.00
C THR A 672 -18.51 19.85 13.60
N HIS A 673 -18.31 19.40 12.36
CA HIS A 673 -18.79 18.08 11.93
C HIS A 673 -18.06 16.94 12.66
N LEU A 674 -16.74 17.07 12.86
CA LEU A 674 -15.93 16.09 13.61
C LEU A 674 -16.33 16.04 15.09
N ARG A 675 -16.55 17.20 15.73
CA ARG A 675 -17.08 17.32 17.10
C ARG A 675 -18.45 16.64 17.22
N ASN A 676 -19.38 16.90 16.29
CA ASN A 676 -20.72 16.30 16.28
C ASN A 676 -20.69 14.77 16.11
N LEU A 677 -19.82 14.24 15.25
CA LEU A 677 -19.65 12.78 15.09
C LEU A 677 -19.03 12.13 16.34
N PHE A 678 -18.04 12.79 16.96
CA PHE A 678 -17.41 12.29 18.18
C PHE A 678 -18.38 12.28 19.36
N SER A 679 -19.16 13.36 19.54
CA SER A 679 -20.25 13.42 20.52
C SER A 679 -21.30 12.33 20.26
N THR A 680 -21.75 12.15 19.02
CA THR A 680 -22.68 11.08 18.63
C THR A 680 -22.14 9.69 18.97
N ALA A 681 -20.84 9.43 18.73
CA ALA A 681 -20.19 8.18 19.06
C ALA A 681 -20.11 7.94 20.59
N VAL A 682 -19.81 8.99 21.37
CA VAL A 682 -19.79 8.93 22.85
C VAL A 682 -21.19 8.69 23.43
N SER A 683 -22.23 9.37 22.93
CA SER A 683 -23.63 9.15 23.34
C SER A 683 -24.15 7.73 23.07
N ASN A 684 -23.46 6.95 22.23
CA ASN A 684 -23.87 5.60 21.83
C ASN A 684 -22.92 4.49 22.34
N LEU A 685 -22.07 4.79 23.33
CA LEU A 685 -21.20 3.80 23.95
C LEU A 685 -21.97 2.71 24.71
N GLY A 686 -23.07 3.06 25.40
CA GLY A 686 -23.75 2.15 26.32
C GLY A 686 -22.81 1.74 27.47
N GLU A 687 -22.67 0.44 27.73
CA GLU A 687 -21.78 -0.11 28.77
C GLU A 687 -20.28 -0.04 28.44
N ARG A 688 -19.89 0.60 27.32
CA ARG A 688 -18.48 0.74 26.91
C ARG A 688 -17.81 1.91 27.60
N GLN A 689 -16.58 1.70 28.07
CA GLN A 689 -15.74 2.77 28.62
C GLN A 689 -14.86 3.38 27.53
N VAL A 690 -14.80 4.70 27.44
CA VAL A 690 -13.81 5.43 26.64
C VAL A 690 -12.93 6.27 27.56
N THR A 691 -11.63 6.31 27.28
CA THR A 691 -10.68 7.13 28.04
C THR A 691 -9.71 7.84 27.10
N CYS A 692 -9.85 9.15 26.97
CA CYS A 692 -8.99 10.00 26.14
C CYS A 692 -7.83 10.58 26.95
N PHE A 693 -6.62 10.56 26.40
CA PHE A 693 -5.46 11.29 26.93
C PHE A 693 -5.04 12.36 25.93
N ILE A 694 -5.19 13.64 26.28
CA ILE A 694 -4.96 14.80 25.40
C ILE A 694 -3.85 15.65 26.03
N ASP A 695 -2.63 15.53 25.52
CA ASP A 695 -1.42 16.15 26.09
C ASP A 695 -1.02 17.45 25.39
N ALA A 696 -0.48 18.40 26.17
CA ALA A 696 0.11 19.67 25.74
C ALA A 696 -0.87 20.63 25.04
N LEU A 697 -2.01 20.92 25.67
CA LEU A 697 -2.99 21.92 25.17
C LEU A 697 -2.37 23.31 24.88
N ASP A 698 -1.31 23.68 25.61
CA ASP A 698 -0.55 24.93 25.38
C ASP A 698 0.30 24.95 24.08
N GLU A 699 0.34 23.85 23.32
CA GLU A 699 0.93 23.78 21.97
C GLU A 699 -0.11 23.97 20.84
N CYS A 700 -1.37 24.27 21.18
CA CYS A 700 -2.47 24.58 20.25
C CYS A 700 -2.92 26.06 20.39
N ALA A 701 -3.74 26.56 19.46
CA ALA A 701 -4.25 27.94 19.47
C ALA A 701 -5.25 28.17 20.61
N GLU A 702 -5.11 29.28 21.35
CA GLU A 702 -5.84 29.53 22.60
C GLU A 702 -7.37 29.62 22.43
N ASP A 703 -7.83 30.10 21.28
CA ASP A 703 -9.23 30.18 20.88
C ASP A 703 -9.80 28.82 20.44
N GLU A 704 -9.03 28.01 19.68
CA GLU A 704 -9.40 26.62 19.39
C GLU A 704 -9.51 25.79 20.68
N VAL A 705 -8.58 25.97 21.61
CA VAL A 705 -8.54 25.21 22.87
C VAL A 705 -9.71 25.58 23.78
N ARG A 706 -10.11 26.86 23.90
CA ARG A 706 -11.32 27.23 24.65
C ARG A 706 -12.56 26.50 24.13
N GLN A 707 -12.86 26.65 22.84
CA GLN A 707 -14.01 25.98 22.21
C GLN A 707 -13.97 24.45 22.30
N MET A 708 -12.77 23.88 22.41
CA MET A 708 -12.58 22.45 22.63
C MET A 708 -12.92 22.08 24.07
N LEU A 709 -12.41 22.83 25.07
CA LEU A 709 -12.75 22.60 26.47
C LEU A 709 -14.25 22.73 26.71
N ASP A 710 -14.88 23.81 26.24
CA ASP A 710 -16.33 24.03 26.33
C ASP A 710 -17.11 22.77 25.84
N PHE A 711 -16.73 22.25 24.67
CA PHE A 711 -17.33 21.05 24.08
C PHE A 711 -17.08 19.76 24.90
N TYR A 712 -15.91 19.59 25.51
CA TYR A 712 -15.64 18.41 26.36
C TYR A 712 -16.27 18.53 27.77
N GLU A 713 -16.51 19.74 28.28
CA GLU A 713 -17.31 19.96 29.50
C GLU A 713 -18.79 19.61 29.25
N ASP A 714 -19.40 20.14 28.19
CA ASP A 714 -20.75 19.78 27.75
C ASP A 714 -20.91 18.27 27.55
N LEU A 715 -19.93 17.64 26.87
CA LEU A 715 -19.94 16.20 26.60
C LEU A 715 -19.74 15.36 27.88
N GLY A 716 -18.88 15.80 28.81
CA GLY A 716 -18.68 15.16 30.10
C GLY A 716 -19.90 15.25 31.01
N GLN A 717 -20.55 16.42 31.05
CA GLN A 717 -21.81 16.62 31.78
C GLN A 717 -22.95 15.78 31.19
N CYS A 718 -23.08 15.77 29.86
CA CYS A 718 -24.05 14.93 29.15
C CYS A 718 -23.81 13.43 29.43
N ALA A 719 -22.54 12.99 29.42
CA ALA A 719 -22.16 11.62 29.77
C ALA A 719 -22.53 11.28 31.22
N ALA A 720 -22.29 12.19 32.18
CA ALA A 720 -22.64 11.99 33.59
C ALA A 720 -24.16 11.87 33.80
N GLN A 721 -24.95 12.72 33.14
CA GLN A 721 -26.43 12.67 33.19
C GLN A 721 -27.00 11.37 32.59
N ASN A 722 -26.34 10.80 31.58
CA ASN A 722 -26.78 9.58 30.90
C ASN A 722 -26.05 8.30 31.39
N ASN A 723 -25.27 8.38 32.48
CA ASN A 723 -24.49 7.27 33.04
C ASN A 723 -23.50 6.61 32.03
N ILE A 724 -22.94 7.41 31.12
CA ILE A 724 -22.00 6.96 30.09
C ILE A 724 -20.57 7.05 30.61
N SER A 725 -19.81 5.97 30.47
CA SER A 725 -18.43 5.84 30.97
C SER A 725 -17.39 6.54 30.07
N PHE A 726 -17.45 7.87 29.97
CA PHE A 726 -16.58 8.69 29.12
C PHE A 726 -15.60 9.55 29.95
N TYR A 727 -14.31 9.26 29.85
CA TYR A 727 -13.26 9.87 30.68
C TYR A 727 -12.24 10.62 29.82
N VAL A 728 -11.79 11.80 30.25
CA VAL A 728 -10.80 12.62 29.54
C VAL A 728 -9.75 13.15 30.51
N CYS A 729 -8.48 12.95 30.15
CA CYS A 729 -7.34 13.52 30.85
C CYS A 729 -6.67 14.56 29.95
N PHE A 730 -6.60 15.81 30.39
CA PHE A 730 -5.90 16.91 29.73
C PHE A 730 -4.52 17.17 30.36
N SER A 731 -3.58 17.74 29.62
CA SER A 731 -2.33 18.27 30.16
C SER A 731 -1.99 19.65 29.59
N SER A 732 -1.46 20.54 30.43
CA SER A 732 -1.07 21.90 30.01
C SER A 732 0.00 22.56 30.89
N ARG A 733 0.63 23.62 30.39
CA ARG A 733 1.26 24.66 31.22
C ARG A 733 0.21 25.46 32.00
N HIS A 734 0.65 26.23 32.99
CA HIS A 734 -0.18 27.20 33.72
C HIS A 734 -0.59 28.42 32.89
N TYR A 735 0.07 28.64 31.74
CA TYR A 735 -0.24 29.69 30.78
C TYR A 735 -0.40 29.06 29.38
N PRO A 736 -1.41 29.43 28.59
CA PRO A 736 -2.48 30.38 28.91
C PRO A 736 -3.37 29.89 30.05
N HIS A 737 -3.95 30.81 30.82
CA HIS A 737 -4.75 30.45 32.00
C HIS A 737 -6.13 29.92 31.56
N MET A 738 -6.18 28.61 31.35
CA MET A 738 -7.39 27.86 31.04
C MET A 738 -8.02 27.35 32.34
N SER A 739 -9.34 27.41 32.41
CA SER A 739 -10.15 26.94 33.53
C SER A 739 -11.24 26.03 33.01
N VAL A 740 -11.46 24.92 33.72
CA VAL A 740 -12.57 23.98 33.52
C VAL A 740 -13.43 24.10 34.77
N GLN A 741 -14.76 24.21 34.60
CA GLN A 741 -15.71 24.34 35.70
C GLN A 741 -15.87 23.03 36.47
N TYR A 742 -15.74 21.88 35.80
CA TYR A 742 -15.91 20.55 36.39
C TYR A 742 -14.74 19.60 36.08
N GLY A 743 -13.95 19.26 37.10
CA GLY A 743 -12.88 18.26 36.95
C GLY A 743 -11.93 18.21 38.13
N LEU A 744 -11.14 17.14 38.20
CA LEU A 744 -10.04 17.01 39.16
C LEU A 744 -8.77 17.66 38.58
N ARG A 745 -7.94 18.32 39.40
CA ARG A 745 -6.72 19.02 38.93
C ARG A 745 -5.49 18.61 39.74
N LEU A 746 -4.42 18.25 39.03
CA LEU A 746 -3.11 17.88 39.58
C LEU A 746 -2.04 18.80 39.00
N THR A 747 -1.34 19.57 39.84
CA THR A 747 -0.13 20.30 39.43
C THR A 747 1.10 19.47 39.79
N LEU A 748 1.94 19.11 38.82
CA LEU A 748 3.04 18.15 39.02
C LEU A 748 4.08 18.59 40.03
N GLU A 749 4.58 19.83 39.94
CA GLU A 749 5.58 20.35 40.87
C GLU A 749 5.11 20.45 42.34
N ASP A 750 3.80 20.40 42.60
CA ASP A 750 3.23 20.38 43.95
C ASP A 750 3.14 18.95 44.53
N GLN A 751 3.39 17.91 43.72
CA GLN A 751 3.24 16.51 44.15
C GLN A 751 4.50 15.95 44.78
N VAL A 752 4.38 15.45 46.01
CA VAL A 752 5.46 14.75 46.73
C VAL A 752 6.04 13.58 45.90
N GLY A 753 5.19 12.87 45.16
CA GLY A 753 5.62 11.78 44.27
C GLY A 753 6.45 12.25 43.07
N HIS A 754 6.22 13.46 42.56
CA HIS A 754 7.04 14.05 41.49
C HIS A 754 8.43 14.46 42.01
N THR A 755 8.51 15.01 43.22
CA THR A 755 9.79 15.25 43.91
C THR A 755 10.56 13.95 44.17
N GLN A 756 9.86 12.85 44.48
CA GLN A 756 10.46 11.51 44.58
C GLN A 756 10.96 10.98 43.22
N ASP A 757 10.22 11.20 42.13
CA ASP A 757 10.68 10.85 40.77
C ASP A 757 11.98 11.59 40.39
N LEU A 758 12.07 12.89 40.73
CA LEU A 758 13.27 13.71 40.53
C LEU A 758 14.45 13.18 41.36
N GLN A 759 14.22 12.83 42.63
CA GLN A 759 15.25 12.29 43.51
C GLN A 759 15.77 10.92 43.03
N GLU A 760 14.85 10.00 42.68
CA GLU A 760 15.20 8.69 42.12
C GLU A 760 15.98 8.85 40.79
N TYR A 761 15.65 9.85 39.95
CA TYR A 761 16.42 10.13 38.75
C TYR A 761 17.86 10.58 39.08
N VAL A 762 18.05 11.56 39.97
CA VAL A 762 19.38 12.04 40.37
C VAL A 762 20.22 10.91 40.95
N CYS A 763 19.69 10.16 41.92
CA CYS A 763 20.38 9.04 42.57
C CYS A 763 20.80 7.93 41.60
N ASN A 764 20.08 7.73 40.49
CA ASN A 764 20.42 6.72 39.47
C ASN A 764 21.31 7.25 38.31
N LYS A 765 21.54 8.56 38.20
CA LYS A 765 22.21 9.18 37.04
C LYS A 765 23.41 10.07 37.37
N LEU A 766 23.50 10.60 38.58
CA LEU A 766 24.58 11.48 38.97
C LEU A 766 25.80 10.67 39.45
N LYS A 767 26.92 10.80 38.73
CA LYS A 767 28.22 10.28 39.14
C LYS A 767 28.76 11.13 40.28
N THR A 768 29.02 10.52 41.44
CA THR A 768 29.41 11.22 42.67
C THR A 768 30.56 10.53 43.39
N GLY A 769 31.21 11.26 44.30
CA GLY A 769 32.30 10.77 45.14
C GLY A 769 31.80 10.05 46.39
N THR A 770 32.02 10.64 47.56
CA THR A 770 31.56 10.03 48.82
C THR A 770 30.04 10.11 48.98
N LYS A 771 29.44 9.17 49.71
CA LYS A 771 27.99 9.10 49.95
C LYS A 771 27.42 10.43 50.47
N LYS A 772 28.09 11.07 51.46
CA LYS A 772 27.65 12.36 52.01
C LYS A 772 27.63 13.47 50.95
N GLN A 773 28.68 13.58 50.14
CA GLN A 773 28.71 14.56 49.02
C GLN A 773 27.58 14.29 48.02
N SER A 774 27.24 13.02 47.78
CA SER A 774 26.11 12.65 46.92
C SER A 774 24.77 13.16 47.47
N GLU A 775 24.56 13.04 48.78
CA GLU A 775 23.37 13.53 49.49
C GLU A 775 23.29 15.06 49.47
N ASP A 776 24.39 15.75 49.79
CA ASP A 776 24.50 17.22 49.77
C ASP A 776 24.25 17.80 48.35
N ILE A 777 24.84 17.19 47.31
CA ILE A 777 24.63 17.59 45.90
C ILE A 777 23.18 17.34 45.48
N THR A 778 22.62 16.17 45.82
CA THR A 778 21.24 15.80 45.44
C THR A 778 20.21 16.76 46.03
N ALA A 779 20.37 17.17 47.30
CA ALA A 779 19.50 18.16 47.93
C ALA A 779 19.52 19.50 47.17
N SER A 780 20.71 20.01 46.84
CA SER A 780 20.85 21.29 46.14
C SER A 780 20.37 21.25 44.68
N ILE A 781 20.47 20.10 44.00
CA ILE A 781 19.85 19.87 42.68
C ILE A 781 18.32 19.96 42.78
N LEU A 782 17.71 19.29 43.76
CA LEU A 782 16.25 19.25 43.92
C LEU A 782 15.68 20.62 44.30
N GLU A 783 16.38 21.36 45.17
CA GLU A 783 16.06 22.75 45.54
C GLU A 783 16.08 23.67 44.30
N LYS A 784 17.22 23.74 43.60
CA LYS A 784 17.39 24.63 42.44
C LYS A 784 16.44 24.27 41.28
N ALA A 785 16.12 22.99 41.09
CA ALA A 785 15.26 22.55 40.00
C ALA A 785 13.81 23.05 40.08
N SER A 786 13.29 23.38 41.27
CA SER A 786 11.91 23.87 41.47
C SER A 786 10.84 23.00 40.78
N GLY A 787 11.04 21.67 40.74
CA GLY A 787 10.15 20.70 40.07
C GLY A 787 10.36 20.52 38.56
N VAL A 788 11.29 21.25 37.93
CA VAL A 788 11.54 21.21 36.48
C VAL A 788 12.45 20.02 36.11
N PHE A 789 11.85 18.92 35.67
CA PHE A 789 12.56 17.68 35.31
C PHE A 789 13.64 17.90 34.22
N MET A 790 13.35 18.73 33.20
CA MET A 790 14.32 19.08 32.14
C MET A 790 15.59 19.77 32.69
N TRP A 791 15.46 20.60 33.73
CA TRP A 791 16.60 21.24 34.39
C TRP A 791 17.48 20.19 35.06
N VAL A 792 16.87 19.24 35.79
CA VAL A 792 17.61 18.14 36.43
C VAL A 792 18.37 17.28 35.41
N VAL A 793 17.75 16.91 34.29
CA VAL A 793 18.40 16.13 33.23
C VAL A 793 19.65 16.85 32.71
N LEU A 794 19.51 18.12 32.32
CA LEU A 794 20.59 18.93 31.77
C LEU A 794 21.71 19.17 32.79
N VAL A 795 21.37 19.45 34.05
CA VAL A 795 22.34 19.71 35.12
C VAL A 795 23.09 18.45 35.53
N VAL A 796 22.41 17.30 35.63
CA VAL A 796 23.08 16.02 35.89
C VAL A 796 24.09 15.69 34.78
N ASP A 797 23.76 15.93 33.50
CA ASP A 797 24.70 15.73 32.39
C ASP A 797 25.87 16.75 32.38
N ILE A 798 25.65 17.99 32.83
CA ILE A 798 26.72 18.98 33.00
C ILE A 798 27.67 18.57 34.15
N LEU A 799 27.14 18.14 35.28
CA LEU A 799 27.92 17.72 36.44
C LEU A 799 28.66 16.39 36.20
N ASN A 800 28.03 15.45 35.49
CA ASN A 800 28.67 14.21 35.05
C ASN A 800 29.90 14.47 34.17
N LYS A 801 29.87 15.47 33.28
CA LYS A 801 31.03 15.86 32.46
C LYS A 801 32.19 16.39 33.32
N GLU A 802 31.91 17.07 34.43
CA GLU A 802 32.95 17.51 35.38
C GLU A 802 33.50 16.36 36.23
N PHE A 803 32.65 15.41 36.62
CA PHE A 803 33.08 14.17 37.27
C PHE A 803 33.97 13.32 36.35
N ASP A 804 33.59 13.14 35.09
CA ASP A 804 34.33 12.35 34.09
C ASP A 804 35.67 13.01 33.70
N ARG A 805 35.81 14.32 33.89
CA ARG A 805 37.09 15.06 33.84
C ARG A 805 37.96 14.88 35.10
N GLY A 806 37.55 14.04 36.05
CA GLY A 806 38.19 13.85 37.36
C GLY A 806 38.02 15.02 38.33
N ARG A 807 37.27 16.07 37.97
CA ARG A 807 37.18 17.33 38.74
C ARG A 807 36.10 17.26 39.82
N ILE A 808 36.14 16.22 40.66
CA ILE A 808 35.12 15.97 41.70
C ILE A 808 34.93 17.19 42.63
N PHE A 809 36.02 17.88 42.99
CA PHE A 809 35.97 19.12 43.79
C PHE A 809 35.25 20.29 43.08
N ALA A 810 35.24 20.30 41.75
CA ALA A 810 34.58 21.34 40.94
C ALA A 810 33.07 21.08 40.76
N VAL A 811 32.56 19.87 41.03
CA VAL A 811 31.14 19.53 40.89
C VAL A 811 30.26 20.44 41.75
N GLN A 812 30.59 20.61 43.04
CA GLN A 812 29.85 21.52 43.94
C GLN A 812 29.93 22.98 43.48
N LYS A 813 31.13 23.42 43.06
CA LYS A 813 31.36 24.78 42.52
C LYS A 813 30.50 25.01 41.27
N ARG A 814 30.49 24.06 40.33
CA ARG A 814 29.73 24.16 39.10
C ARG A 814 28.22 24.15 39.34
N LEU A 815 27.73 23.34 40.29
CA LEU A 815 26.33 23.41 40.72
C LEU A 815 25.99 24.76 41.35
N SER A 816 26.91 25.39 42.10
CA SER A 816 26.68 26.74 42.64
C SER A 816 26.56 27.80 41.54
N GLU A 817 27.39 27.72 40.48
CA GLU A 817 27.39 28.63 39.31
C GLU A 817 26.15 28.50 38.42
N ILE A 818 25.52 27.32 38.37
CA ILE A 818 24.36 27.06 37.50
C ILE A 818 23.11 27.81 38.03
N PRO A 819 22.39 28.58 37.19
CA PRO A 819 21.17 29.27 37.60
C PRO A 819 20.00 28.29 37.78
N PRO A 820 19.05 28.56 38.70
CA PRO A 820 17.88 27.70 38.95
C PRO A 820 16.80 27.81 37.85
N GLY A 821 16.77 28.90 37.09
CA GLY A 821 15.84 29.08 35.98
C GLY A 821 16.24 28.30 34.72
N LEU A 822 15.25 27.79 33.98
CA LEU A 822 15.49 26.96 32.80
C LEU A 822 15.98 27.77 31.59
N SER A 823 15.48 29.00 31.42
CA SER A 823 15.85 29.89 30.31
C SER A 823 17.29 30.42 30.50
N GLU A 824 17.66 30.72 31.74
CA GLU A 824 19.02 31.09 32.15
C GLU A 824 19.98 29.90 32.04
N LEU A 825 19.52 28.67 32.30
CA LEU A 825 20.30 27.45 32.03
C LEU A 825 20.53 27.25 30.53
N PHE A 826 19.54 27.46 29.67
CA PHE A 826 19.75 27.42 28.21
C PHE A 826 20.75 28.49 27.76
N MET A 827 20.65 29.72 28.27
CA MET A 827 21.64 30.77 28.00
C MET A 827 23.05 30.34 28.45
N ASN A 828 23.19 29.74 29.64
CA ASN A 828 24.47 29.22 30.15
C ASN A 828 25.02 28.04 29.33
N ILE A 829 24.17 27.27 28.64
CA ILE A 829 24.59 26.20 27.72
C ILE A 829 25.10 26.78 26.39
N LEU A 830 24.41 27.78 25.82
CA LEU A 830 24.84 28.46 24.58
C LEU A 830 26.17 29.20 24.77
N THR A 831 26.27 29.97 25.87
CA THR A 831 27.42 30.84 26.21
C THR A 831 28.53 30.16 27.00
N ARG A 832 28.47 28.83 27.19
CA ARG A 832 29.41 28.04 28.00
C ARG A 832 30.88 28.19 27.54
N ASP A 833 31.06 28.35 26.24
CA ASP A 833 32.32 28.40 25.50
C ASP A 833 32.11 29.19 24.20
N SER A 834 33.19 29.77 23.66
CA SER A 834 33.20 30.48 22.38
C SER A 834 33.53 29.57 21.19
N ASP A 835 33.60 28.26 21.41
CA ASP A 835 33.90 27.27 20.38
C ASP A 835 32.73 27.17 19.39
N ASN A 836 33.05 27.18 18.08
CA ASN A 836 32.12 26.97 16.96
C ASN A 836 30.79 27.75 17.08
N LEU A 837 30.87 29.06 17.34
CA LEU A 837 29.69 29.91 17.48
C LEU A 837 28.88 30.04 16.16
N ASP A 838 29.54 29.98 15.01
CA ASP A 838 28.88 30.01 13.70
C ASP A 838 28.08 28.74 13.43
N ASP A 839 28.62 27.55 13.75
CA ASP A 839 27.90 26.27 13.71
C ASP A 839 26.62 26.33 14.57
N LEU A 840 26.73 26.92 15.77
CA LEU A 840 25.63 27.07 16.71
C LEU A 840 24.57 28.05 16.20
N LEU A 841 24.99 29.19 15.67
CA LEU A 841 24.07 30.19 15.13
C LEU A 841 23.31 29.63 13.91
N LEU A 842 24.00 28.99 12.97
CA LEU A 842 23.37 28.33 11.81
C LEU A 842 22.49 27.15 12.24
N SER A 843 22.94 26.32 13.18
CA SER A 843 22.13 25.25 13.77
C SER A 843 20.80 25.77 14.31
N VAL A 844 20.85 26.82 15.13
CA VAL A 844 19.65 27.44 15.74
C VAL A 844 18.77 28.08 14.68
N GLN A 845 19.34 28.81 13.71
CA GLN A 845 18.59 29.45 12.63
C GLN A 845 17.87 28.42 11.75
N TRP A 846 18.55 27.35 11.32
CA TRP A 846 17.94 26.31 10.50
C TRP A 846 16.79 25.60 11.23
N ILE A 847 16.97 25.21 12.50
CA ILE A 847 15.91 24.54 13.28
C ILE A 847 14.73 25.47 13.59
N LEU A 848 14.96 26.78 13.73
CA LEU A 848 13.89 27.74 14.01
C LEU A 848 13.08 28.14 12.77
N PHE A 849 13.75 28.39 11.65
CA PHE A 849 13.22 29.12 10.49
C PHE A 849 13.12 28.31 9.19
N SER A 850 13.57 27.05 9.17
CA SER A 850 13.30 26.13 8.05
C SER A 850 11.79 26.01 7.79
N LYS A 851 11.35 26.07 6.53
CA LYS A 851 9.93 25.98 6.14
C LYS A 851 9.24 24.69 6.62
N ARG A 852 10.01 23.60 6.75
CA ARG A 852 9.66 22.32 7.38
C ARG A 852 10.89 21.79 8.12
N PRO A 853 10.76 20.89 9.11
CA PRO A 853 11.91 20.22 9.71
C PRO A 853 12.83 19.59 8.65
N LEU A 854 14.13 19.73 8.86
CA LEU A 854 15.17 19.16 7.99
C LEU A 854 15.46 17.71 8.39
N ASN A 855 15.72 16.83 7.42
CA ASN A 855 16.30 15.52 7.71
C ASN A 855 17.81 15.62 8.02
N ARG A 856 18.42 14.56 8.54
CA ARG A 856 19.85 14.51 8.93
C ARG A 856 20.81 15.03 7.86
N ARG A 857 20.63 14.62 6.60
CA ARG A 857 21.52 14.98 5.49
C ARG A 857 21.28 16.42 5.04
N GLU A 858 20.01 16.83 4.96
CA GLU A 858 19.63 18.23 4.68
C GLU A 858 20.22 19.19 5.72
N TYR A 859 20.11 18.85 7.01
CA TYR A 859 20.67 19.65 8.10
C TYR A 859 22.20 19.73 8.01
N TYR A 860 22.89 18.60 7.82
CA TYR A 860 24.35 18.57 7.68
C TYR A 860 24.82 19.49 6.55
N PHE A 861 24.32 19.29 5.33
CA PHE A 861 24.74 20.09 4.17
C PHE A 861 24.25 21.54 4.22
N ALA A 862 23.14 21.85 4.89
CA ALA A 862 22.70 23.23 5.10
C ALA A 862 23.60 24.01 6.08
N LEU A 863 24.24 23.33 7.04
CA LEU A 863 25.28 23.93 7.87
C LEU A 863 26.61 24.02 7.11
N THR A 864 27.07 22.95 6.47
CA THR A 864 28.32 22.96 5.67
C THR A 864 28.28 24.03 4.57
N ALA A 865 27.14 24.24 3.90
CA ALA A 865 26.99 25.28 2.89
C ALA A 865 27.06 26.72 3.45
N GLY A 866 26.80 26.92 4.74
CA GLY A 866 26.97 28.21 5.41
C GLY A 866 28.37 28.43 5.98
N LEU A 867 29.05 27.36 6.40
CA LEU A 867 30.37 27.39 7.03
C LEU A 867 31.52 27.29 6.01
N GLU A 868 31.43 26.32 5.10
CA GLU A 868 32.44 26.02 4.08
C GLU A 868 31.78 25.76 2.69
N PRO A 869 31.21 26.79 2.04
CA PRO A 869 30.60 26.62 0.71
C PRO A 869 31.55 26.12 -0.41
N VAL A 870 32.86 26.08 -0.14
CA VAL A 870 33.90 25.61 -1.08
C VAL A 870 34.16 24.10 -0.97
N SER A 871 33.83 23.45 0.15
CA SER A 871 34.00 21.99 0.35
C SER A 871 32.76 21.16 -0.05
N LEU A 872 31.74 21.79 -0.64
CA LEU A 872 30.53 21.13 -1.14
C LEU A 872 30.80 20.29 -2.41
N GLY A 873 31.01 18.98 -2.24
CA GLY A 873 31.06 17.98 -3.32
C GLY A 873 29.76 17.17 -3.46
N GLU A 874 29.81 16.09 -4.25
CA GLU A 874 28.83 15.00 -4.14
C GLU A 874 29.04 14.26 -2.82
N TRP A 875 27.98 13.74 -2.20
CA TRP A 875 28.08 13.05 -0.91
C TRP A 875 28.61 11.63 -1.08
N ASP A 876 29.84 11.40 -0.60
CA ASP A 876 30.38 10.06 -0.39
C ASP A 876 30.01 9.52 1.02
N PRO A 877 29.30 8.38 1.12
CA PRO A 877 28.99 7.74 2.40
C PRO A 877 30.20 7.16 3.16
N GLU A 878 31.33 6.89 2.49
CA GLU A 878 32.57 6.40 3.12
C GLU A 878 33.36 7.55 3.76
N GLU A 879 33.44 8.72 3.09
CA GLU A 879 34.08 9.91 3.66
C GLU A 879 33.22 10.59 4.72
N THR A 880 31.90 10.69 4.50
CA THR A 880 30.95 11.24 5.49
C THR A 880 29.89 10.21 5.90
N PRO A 881 30.24 9.26 6.80
CA PRO A 881 29.28 8.32 7.40
C PRO A 881 28.19 9.04 8.20
N GLU A 882 27.01 8.42 8.27
CA GLU A 882 25.85 9.03 8.93
C GLU A 882 26.06 9.24 10.44
N ASP A 883 26.85 8.39 11.11
CA ASP A 883 27.29 8.57 12.51
C ASP A 883 28.11 9.85 12.72
N SER A 884 28.79 10.35 11.69
CA SER A 884 29.48 11.66 11.75
C SER A 884 28.48 12.81 11.68
N MET A 885 27.41 12.68 10.90
CA MET A 885 26.31 13.66 10.86
C MET A 885 25.56 13.71 12.19
N ASP A 886 25.27 12.55 12.81
CA ASP A 886 24.61 12.49 14.13
C ASP A 886 25.47 13.07 15.26
N ARG A 887 26.80 12.92 15.18
CA ARG A 887 27.74 13.63 16.07
C ARG A 887 27.75 15.14 15.81
N PHE A 888 27.69 15.56 14.54
CA PHE A 888 27.68 16.97 14.15
C PHE A 888 26.44 17.72 14.66
N VAL A 889 25.25 17.10 14.61
CA VAL A 889 24.01 17.62 15.24
C VAL A 889 24.21 17.93 16.72
N LEU A 890 24.93 17.07 17.45
CA LEU A 890 25.17 17.25 18.88
C LEU A 890 26.24 18.31 19.17
N SER A 891 27.28 18.44 18.34
CA SER A 891 28.32 19.46 18.52
C SER A 891 27.81 20.85 18.16
N SER A 892 27.23 21.04 16.98
CA SER A 892 26.74 22.35 16.50
C SER A 892 25.65 22.92 17.42
N SER A 893 24.69 22.09 17.86
CA SER A 893 23.63 22.52 18.78
C SER A 893 24.05 22.64 20.25
N LYS A 894 25.33 22.37 20.57
CA LYS A 894 25.85 22.17 21.94
C LYS A 894 25.04 21.18 22.79
N GLY A 895 24.31 20.26 22.15
CA GLY A 895 23.44 19.24 22.75
C GLY A 895 21.96 19.65 22.92
N LEU A 896 21.54 20.78 22.34
CA LEU A 896 20.15 21.26 22.41
C LEU A 896 19.25 20.74 21.26
N ALA A 897 19.82 20.08 20.25
CA ALA A 897 19.07 19.41 19.18
C ALA A 897 19.17 17.87 19.26
N GLU A 898 18.15 17.20 18.73
CA GLU A 898 18.11 15.74 18.58
C GLU A 898 17.36 15.31 17.31
N MET A 899 17.64 14.09 16.84
CA MET A 899 16.86 13.39 15.82
C MET A 899 15.55 12.84 16.40
N THR A 900 14.45 12.97 15.65
CA THR A 900 13.19 12.29 15.96
C THR A 900 13.28 10.78 15.77
N LYS A 901 12.31 10.06 16.35
CA LYS A 901 12.12 8.59 16.24
C LYS A 901 10.92 8.24 15.37
N SER A 902 10.54 9.15 14.48
CA SER A 902 9.49 8.98 13.47
C SER A 902 9.98 8.07 12.33
N LYS A 903 9.03 7.57 11.52
CA LYS A 903 9.32 6.75 10.32
C LYS A 903 10.29 7.46 9.36
N GLU A 904 10.20 8.78 9.28
CA GLU A 904 11.13 9.67 8.59
C GLU A 904 11.77 10.58 9.67
N PRO A 905 13.05 10.36 10.03
CA PRO A 905 13.73 11.15 11.07
C PRO A 905 14.08 12.57 10.62
N THR A 906 13.83 13.55 11.48
CA THR A 906 14.13 14.97 11.29
C THR A 906 14.79 15.58 12.53
N ILE A 907 15.46 16.72 12.36
CA ILE A 907 16.11 17.46 13.44
C ILE A 907 15.12 18.39 14.13
N GLN A 908 15.12 18.35 15.46
CA GLN A 908 14.33 19.23 16.33
C GLN A 908 15.14 19.65 17.56
N PHE A 909 14.67 20.63 18.33
CA PHE A 909 15.17 20.84 19.69
C PHE A 909 14.74 19.72 20.65
N ILE A 910 15.57 19.42 21.65
CA ILE A 910 15.31 18.40 22.68
C ILE A 910 14.03 18.62 23.52
N HIS A 911 13.52 19.87 23.55
CA HIS A 911 12.29 20.24 24.23
C HIS A 911 11.73 21.56 23.68
N GLU A 912 10.40 21.75 23.76
CA GLU A 912 9.78 22.98 23.25
C GLU A 912 10.25 24.24 23.99
N SER A 913 10.61 24.10 25.26
CA SER A 913 11.15 25.19 26.08
C SER A 913 12.44 25.80 25.52
N VAL A 914 13.20 25.10 24.65
CA VAL A 914 14.35 25.68 23.94
C VAL A 914 13.86 26.69 22.89
N ARG A 915 12.82 26.32 22.12
CA ARG A 915 12.18 27.20 21.11
C ARG A 915 11.44 28.36 21.77
N ASP A 916 10.77 28.12 22.90
CA ASP A 916 10.17 29.17 23.72
C ASP A 916 11.22 30.17 24.21
N PHE A 917 12.32 29.70 24.80
CA PHE A 917 13.41 30.56 25.26
C PHE A 917 13.99 31.41 24.12
N LEU A 918 14.30 30.78 22.98
CA LEU A 918 14.89 31.48 21.84
C LEU A 918 13.96 32.56 21.25
N LEU A 919 12.65 32.28 21.14
CA LEU A 919 11.69 33.17 20.46
C LEU A 919 10.89 34.07 21.41
N LYS A 920 10.29 33.52 22.49
CA LYS A 920 9.37 34.23 23.39
C LYS A 920 10.12 34.98 24.48
N ASP A 921 11.10 34.33 25.12
CA ASP A 921 11.94 34.96 26.16
C ASP A 921 13.03 35.86 25.57
N LYS A 922 13.10 35.97 24.24
CA LYS A 922 14.09 36.76 23.47
C LYS A 922 15.53 36.26 23.65
N GLY A 923 15.71 34.98 23.93
CA GLY A 923 17.01 34.33 24.04
C GLY A 923 17.89 34.56 22.81
N LEU A 924 17.34 34.44 21.60
CA LEU A 924 18.06 34.67 20.32
C LEU A 924 18.41 36.15 20.03
N LYS A 925 17.95 37.09 20.87
CA LYS A 925 18.37 38.51 20.82
C LYS A 925 19.32 38.87 21.98
N SER A 926 19.44 37.98 22.96
CA SER A 926 20.22 38.18 24.19
C SER A 926 21.53 37.38 24.17
N PHE A 927 21.56 36.33 23.34
CA PHE A 927 22.72 35.75 22.68
C PHE A 927 22.99 36.54 21.40
#